data_AF-A0A6P1LCG7-F1
#
_entry.id   AF-A0A6P1LCG7-F1
#
_cell.length_a   1.000
_cell.length_b   1.000
_cell.length_c   1.000
_cell.angle_alpha   90.00
_cell.angle_beta   90.00
_cell.angle_gamma   90.00
#
_symmetry.space_group_name_H-M   'P 1'
#
loop_
_entity.id
_entity.type
_entity.pdbx_description
1 polymer ?
#
loop_
_entity_poly.entity_id
_entity_poly.type
_entity_poly.pdbx_seq_one_letter_code
_entity_poly.pdbx_strand_id
1 'polypeptide(L)'
;MTKKSKLLISVIGSTFILGTALTVTSIQINDALKIKDSGTLDNKTFSDEPLSSNLMDEKYPLVASQANGQNAYLSAKTGPIVYWGDKITSLDWFGAERWSVDMNKVLTSPTHDGDWKRAWFNWDYDRENDVLWILSAGNWKPGTNVNQKLIAIDVKTGNDFFNKNKSYKEIPFPKNMTDVRFLSVLKSGDVLMYGGARLPLNSEAYIYSKSEDKITAISYNFNDALNSVVRANRSFRWYFFNLISIGNNLNVAQFVQFPDGSAQTSSFDVYGILVNDNLQQVKNKIWDKPKLITKGLNGFNNKQTTPQRDYYYLTNGNVVTVLYNKLVLFDPRTTDVKVLKLTDDIKWVQSWTFDASDNLYFKYRSDTFIYKINTSNIQATQNDNLLSPITYFDIGGATTNNINSYSNNYVLYNVHGYTGQIMMINSIYRDDPNFGNITEDDKLKNQYGLAVAISENRFNQNTGDVKGLLNTDKAFLQAANFEIKKGVLENKLPSEITSNDFDYLNESFLTRNNERDEKGNLKYPRFTKTTIDDEKGKIEVEVNLDQIPWFVNNGQMPSDIAPKTLKFSSDKSDKISSRITWKDSNFDYDFKNTLPSKLTDEDVYRFDPFSINIQSQILSIGNVSYPNKKYEIVKRDDTTGNVTIKTTFQYLPLGVDQKQKNILTYSEEKEYKIFNKTMSHNLVFVGNGGEKEDIKNIPELKGLSESNLLPSSFNTKDLTSILKFINTDRSTGYPISKMTFKIIPNDIDGTITITGSLPDGYYSDDNNKTFTKTYIGLNKISDYKFSTYSNPTNFVKKSKRPSEITINDVFNNFVSYSGYNSSNVSLELIPNDKDGILTIKYILSSHYNDSIGLLNGFTKDTNGTYYRLDVVSGFKTTEEYESQFLLKFYDDNDVILNEIKKYTPQQINQTLNQEGETHNNIVLKIGNKVIKNTKELCQALIKEKGSSISQIQTEPDINVYYNDPNGEITIKLTYKNVNNGEDLVFIQRFTGFARGNQVTTNDVFSFKTNSRLFSDNNSLKTAIPSSIKTDLLNKKIDIRDFINYHSGDYIKAIEENNYSLEIVANDIYGYLTIKISFDQLSIKDTKSLLSYTVTYNGFMTE
;
A
#
# COMPACT_ATOMS: atom_id res chain seq x y z
N MET A 1 -19.29 -12.09 51.61
CA MET A 1 -18.87 -10.68 51.79
C MET A 1 -17.37 -10.64 51.99
N THR A 2 -16.62 -10.27 50.97
CA THR A 2 -15.15 -10.21 51.00
C THR A 2 -14.69 -8.86 50.47
N LYS A 3 -13.80 -8.27 51.26
CA LYS A 3 -13.36 -6.89 51.24
C LYS A 3 -12.33 -6.62 50.13
N LYS A 4 -12.36 -5.38 49.65
CA LYS A 4 -11.23 -4.66 49.04
C LYS A 4 -10.06 -4.54 50.04
N SER A 5 -8.81 -4.61 49.58
CA SER A 5 -7.81 -3.52 49.67
C SER A 5 -6.42 -3.98 49.22
N LYS A 6 -5.68 -3.03 48.64
CA LYS A 6 -4.35 -3.07 48.02
C LYS A 6 -3.23 -3.54 48.95
N LEU A 7 -2.17 -4.14 48.38
CA LEU A 7 -0.79 -3.86 48.80
C LEU A 7 0.21 -4.08 47.65
N LEU A 8 1.09 -3.09 47.45
CA LEU A 8 2.34 -3.12 46.70
C LEU A 8 3.41 -3.83 47.55
N ILE A 9 4.22 -4.73 46.97
CA ILE A 9 5.60 -4.98 47.41
C ILE A 9 6.49 -5.25 46.19
N SER A 10 7.45 -4.37 45.97
CA SER A 10 8.70 -4.61 45.25
C SER A 10 9.74 -5.17 46.23
N VAL A 11 10.39 -6.31 45.95
CA VAL A 11 11.72 -6.64 46.50
C VAL A 11 12.51 -7.49 45.48
N ILE A 12 13.75 -7.07 45.29
CA ILE A 12 14.86 -7.63 44.52
C ILE A 12 15.46 -8.86 45.25
N GLY A 13 15.99 -9.85 44.50
CA GLY A 13 17.21 -10.58 44.92
C GLY A 13 17.10 -12.09 45.21
N SER A 14 17.66 -12.87 44.28
CA SER A 14 18.68 -13.95 44.49
C SER A 14 18.42 -15.16 45.42
N THR A 15 18.48 -16.35 44.77
CA THR A 15 19.12 -17.64 45.16
C THR A 15 18.73 -18.41 46.44
N PHE A 16 18.27 -19.67 46.24
CA PHE A 16 18.67 -20.98 46.84
C PHE A 16 17.46 -21.95 46.74
N ILE A 17 17.46 -23.02 45.91
CA ILE A 17 18.03 -24.38 46.04
C ILE A 17 17.40 -25.25 47.15
N LEU A 18 17.05 -26.51 46.77
CA LEU A 18 16.60 -27.71 47.51
C LEU A 18 15.10 -27.73 47.91
N GLY A 19 14.32 -28.79 47.68
CA GLY A 19 14.60 -30.11 47.14
C GLY A 19 13.39 -31.04 47.23
N THR A 20 13.45 -32.10 46.41
CA THR A 20 12.90 -33.46 46.60
C THR A 20 11.38 -33.74 46.64
N ALA A 21 10.99 -34.53 45.62
CA ALA A 21 10.22 -35.78 45.69
C ALA A 21 8.70 -35.72 45.93
N LEU A 22 7.95 -36.20 44.93
CA LEU A 22 7.07 -37.38 45.08
C LEU A 22 6.77 -37.97 43.69
N THR A 23 6.97 -39.27 43.60
CA THR A 23 6.81 -40.13 42.43
C THR A 23 5.55 -41.01 42.56
N VAL A 24 5.01 -41.43 41.40
CA VAL A 24 4.13 -42.59 41.12
C VAL A 24 2.70 -42.45 41.67
N THR A 25 1.64 -42.47 40.84
CA THR A 25 1.12 -43.72 40.25
C THR A 25 0.45 -43.58 38.89
N SER A 26 0.81 -44.55 38.06
CA SER A 26 0.16 -45.05 36.84
C SER A 26 -1.29 -45.49 37.04
N ILE A 27 -2.12 -45.23 36.03
CA ILE A 27 -3.19 -46.16 35.63
C ILE A 27 -3.08 -46.37 34.12
N GLN A 28 -2.56 -47.54 33.75
CA GLN A 28 -2.82 -48.17 32.45
C GLN A 28 -4.25 -48.71 32.44
N ILE A 29 -4.97 -48.52 31.34
CA ILE A 29 -6.01 -49.45 30.90
C ILE A 29 -5.67 -49.87 29.47
N ASN A 30 -5.62 -51.19 29.31
CA ASN A 30 -5.19 -51.95 28.15
C ASN A 30 -6.31 -52.12 27.10
N ASP A 31 -5.84 -52.27 25.87
CA ASP A 31 -6.22 -53.22 24.82
C ASP A 31 -7.63 -53.27 24.19
N ALA A 32 -7.55 -53.05 22.87
CA ALA A 32 -8.04 -53.91 21.80
C ALA A 32 -9.54 -53.89 21.43
N LEU A 33 -9.79 -53.37 20.23
CA LEU A 33 -10.68 -54.02 19.26
C LEU A 33 -10.06 -53.93 17.86
N LYS A 34 -9.55 -55.08 17.41
CA LYS A 34 -9.35 -55.39 15.99
C LYS A 34 -10.73 -55.51 15.34
N ILE A 35 -10.98 -54.75 14.28
CA ILE A 35 -11.84 -55.22 13.18
C ILE A 35 -11.03 -55.10 11.89
N LYS A 36 -11.03 -56.20 11.16
CA LYS A 36 -10.24 -56.51 9.98
C LYS A 36 -11.17 -56.44 8.76
N ASP A 37 -10.61 -55.94 7.67
CA ASP A 37 -10.91 -56.20 6.25
C ASP A 37 -12.25 -55.80 5.60
N SER A 38 -12.05 -55.30 4.38
CA SER A 38 -12.93 -55.26 3.20
C SER A 38 -13.93 -54.10 3.06
N GLY A 39 -13.68 -53.29 2.04
CA GLY A 39 -14.58 -52.23 1.59
C GLY A 39 -13.89 -51.34 0.57
N THR A 40 -13.80 -51.80 -0.67
CA THR A 40 -13.60 -50.96 -1.85
C THR A 40 -14.51 -49.73 -1.76
N LEU A 41 -13.93 -48.53 -1.69
CA LEU A 41 -14.66 -47.28 -1.87
C LEU A 41 -14.29 -46.72 -3.23
N ASP A 42 -15.25 -46.88 -4.13
CA ASP A 42 -15.26 -46.38 -5.50
C ASP A 42 -14.98 -44.88 -5.58
N ASN A 43 -14.25 -44.53 -6.64
CA ASN A 43 -14.15 -43.20 -7.21
C ASN A 43 -15.54 -42.59 -7.45
N LYS A 44 -15.96 -41.66 -6.59
CA LYS A 44 -16.90 -40.60 -6.97
C LYS A 44 -16.45 -39.28 -6.38
N THR A 45 -15.94 -38.41 -7.25
CA THR A 45 -16.07 -36.95 -7.22
C THR A 45 -16.23 -36.34 -5.83
N PHE A 46 -15.11 -35.97 -5.20
CA PHE A 46 -15.14 -34.89 -4.23
C PHE A 46 -15.25 -33.57 -5.00
N SER A 47 -16.44 -32.99 -4.94
CA SER A 47 -16.71 -31.59 -5.25
C SER A 47 -15.87 -30.69 -4.37
N ASP A 48 -15.40 -29.57 -4.93
CA ASP A 48 -14.97 -28.41 -4.15
C ASP A 48 -16.11 -28.03 -3.19
N GLU A 49 -15.95 -28.32 -1.91
CA GLU A 49 -16.73 -27.62 -0.88
C GLU A 49 -15.88 -26.51 -0.26
N PRO A 50 -16.46 -25.31 -0.11
CA PRO A 50 -15.79 -24.16 0.45
C PRO A 50 -15.53 -24.41 1.93
N LEU A 51 -14.30 -24.15 2.37
CA LEU A 51 -13.96 -24.07 3.79
C LEU A 51 -14.82 -22.99 4.47
N SER A 52 -15.91 -23.38 5.12
CA SER A 52 -16.55 -22.59 6.15
C SER A 52 -16.85 -23.46 7.36
N SER A 53 -16.06 -23.34 8.42
CA SER A 53 -16.45 -22.63 9.65
C SER A 53 -15.54 -23.01 10.84
N ASN A 54 -15.02 -21.96 11.48
CA ASN A 54 -14.65 -21.84 12.89
C ASN A 54 -13.84 -22.97 13.54
N LEU A 55 -12.51 -22.90 13.46
CA LEU A 55 -11.59 -23.35 14.51
C LEU A 55 -10.37 -22.42 14.56
N MET A 56 -10.30 -21.64 15.64
CA MET A 56 -9.24 -20.71 16.11
C MET A 56 -8.57 -19.74 15.13
N ASP A 57 -8.85 -18.45 15.36
CA ASP A 57 -8.08 -17.28 14.92
C ASP A 57 -6.64 -17.28 15.48
N GLU A 58 -5.76 -18.16 15.00
CA GLU A 58 -4.33 -17.89 15.12
C GLU A 58 -3.96 -16.90 14.02
N LYS A 59 -3.84 -15.60 14.38
CA LYS A 59 -3.34 -14.55 13.49
C LYS A 59 -1.97 -14.90 12.86
N TYR A 60 -1.24 -15.91 13.38
CA TYR A 60 0.07 -16.38 12.89
C TYR A 60 0.27 -17.89 13.09
N PRO A 61 -0.13 -18.75 12.13
CA PRO A 61 0.04 -20.20 12.26
C PRO A 61 1.52 -20.61 12.11
N LEU A 62 1.96 -21.55 12.95
CA LEU A 62 3.27 -22.20 12.82
C LEU A 62 3.34 -23.02 11.53
N VAL A 63 4.38 -22.82 10.72
CA VAL A 63 4.65 -23.66 9.55
C VAL A 63 5.45 -24.88 9.98
N ALA A 64 4.77 -26.03 10.10
CA ALA A 64 5.42 -27.27 10.49
C ALA A 64 6.58 -27.63 9.54
N SER A 65 7.70 -28.08 10.11
CA SER A 65 8.93 -28.41 9.38
C SER A 65 9.50 -29.77 9.80
N GLN A 66 10.08 -30.49 8.84
CA GLN A 66 10.80 -31.75 9.02
C GLN A 66 12.23 -31.62 8.51
N ALA A 67 13.16 -32.36 9.12
CA ALA A 67 14.58 -32.32 8.76
C ALA A 67 15.21 -33.72 8.81
N ASN A 68 16.13 -33.99 7.89
CA ASN A 68 16.91 -35.23 7.85
C ASN A 68 18.30 -34.98 7.23
N GLY A 69 19.20 -35.97 7.33
CA GLY A 69 20.57 -35.85 6.82
C GLY A 69 20.75 -35.98 5.30
N GLN A 70 19.68 -36.18 4.51
CA GLN A 70 19.77 -36.44 3.06
C GLN A 70 19.34 -35.25 2.18
N ASN A 71 18.54 -34.34 2.72
CA ASN A 71 18.10 -33.13 2.04
C ASN A 71 18.97 -31.94 2.45
N ALA A 72 19.21 -31.05 1.50
CA ALA A 72 19.91 -29.80 1.78
C ALA A 72 19.04 -28.85 2.63
N TYR A 73 19.64 -28.14 3.59
CA TYR A 73 18.98 -27.07 4.34
C TYR A 73 19.26 -25.73 3.66
N LEU A 74 18.25 -25.17 3.02
CA LEU A 74 18.44 -24.07 2.08
C LEU A 74 17.99 -22.74 2.70
N SER A 75 18.94 -21.83 2.86
CA SER A 75 18.68 -20.40 3.08
C SER A 75 18.62 -19.68 1.74
N ALA A 76 17.43 -19.21 1.34
CA ALA A 76 17.27 -18.31 0.20
C ALA A 76 17.34 -16.84 0.66
N LYS A 77 17.48 -15.90 -0.28
CA LYS A 77 17.48 -14.46 0.01
C LYS A 77 16.23 -14.00 0.76
N THR A 78 15.11 -14.60 0.42
CA THR A 78 13.78 -14.28 0.95
C THR A 78 13.46 -14.92 2.30
N GLY A 79 14.26 -15.90 2.73
CA GLY A 79 14.09 -16.68 3.96
C GLY A 79 14.36 -18.19 3.75
N PRO A 80 14.19 -19.01 4.80
CA PRO A 80 14.41 -20.45 4.72
C PRO A 80 13.40 -21.20 3.85
N ILE A 81 13.85 -22.25 3.16
CA ILE A 81 12.98 -23.23 2.51
C ILE A 81 12.88 -24.47 3.40
N VAL A 82 11.66 -24.81 3.80
CA VAL A 82 11.33 -25.95 4.67
C VAL A 82 10.35 -26.89 3.97
N TYR A 83 10.13 -28.08 4.54
CA TYR A 83 9.15 -29.01 4.00
C TYR A 83 8.43 -29.79 5.11
N TRP A 84 7.23 -30.26 4.77
CA TRP A 84 6.45 -31.20 5.58
C TRP A 84 5.75 -32.20 4.67
N GLY A 85 6.18 -33.47 4.68
CA GLY A 85 5.69 -34.47 3.73
C GLY A 85 5.93 -34.05 2.28
N ASP A 86 4.86 -33.91 1.50
CA ASP A 86 4.88 -33.51 0.08
C ASP A 86 4.76 -32.00 -0.14
N LYS A 87 4.58 -31.23 0.93
CA LYS A 87 4.47 -29.78 0.89
C LYS A 87 5.85 -29.16 1.10
N ILE A 88 6.27 -28.33 0.14
CA ILE A 88 7.47 -27.49 0.23
C ILE A 88 7.02 -26.06 0.49
N THR A 89 7.63 -25.39 1.46
CA THR A 89 7.21 -24.06 1.90
C THR A 89 8.42 -23.14 2.00
N SER A 90 8.30 -21.95 1.43
CA SER A 90 9.23 -20.84 1.66
C SER A 90 8.73 -19.96 2.78
N LEU A 91 9.61 -19.67 3.74
CA LEU A 91 9.34 -18.77 4.85
C LEU A 91 9.93 -17.39 4.58
N ASP A 92 9.35 -16.35 5.17
CA ASP A 92 10.00 -15.06 5.29
C ASP A 92 10.96 -15.05 6.48
N TRP A 93 11.76 -13.99 6.61
CA TRP A 93 12.66 -13.83 7.73
C TRP A 93 11.96 -13.58 9.09
N PHE A 94 10.62 -13.58 9.11
CA PHE A 94 9.79 -13.53 10.31
C PHE A 94 9.17 -14.92 10.60
N GLY A 95 9.61 -15.97 9.90
CA GLY A 95 9.15 -17.35 10.10
C GLY A 95 7.72 -17.62 9.64
N ALA A 96 7.12 -16.72 8.87
CA ALA A 96 5.78 -16.88 8.32
C ALA A 96 5.83 -17.41 6.88
N GLU A 97 4.80 -18.16 6.47
CA GLU A 97 4.68 -18.67 5.09
C GLU A 97 4.64 -17.51 4.07
N ARG A 98 5.49 -17.58 3.05
CA ARG A 98 5.44 -16.71 1.86
C ARG A 98 4.64 -17.36 0.75
N TRP A 99 5.00 -18.59 0.42
CA TRP A 99 4.33 -19.44 -0.55
C TRP A 99 4.60 -20.90 -0.18
N SER A 100 3.72 -21.77 -0.65
CA SER A 100 3.91 -23.21 -0.54
C SER A 100 3.44 -23.92 -1.80
N VAL A 101 4.12 -25.01 -2.13
CA VAL A 101 3.76 -25.86 -3.26
C VAL A 101 3.58 -27.28 -2.76
N ASP A 102 2.37 -27.80 -3.00
CA ASP A 102 2.02 -29.19 -2.72
C ASP A 102 2.35 -30.04 -3.94
N MET A 103 3.40 -30.87 -3.82
CA MET A 103 3.86 -31.72 -4.92
C MET A 103 2.80 -32.72 -5.39
N ASN A 104 1.83 -33.08 -4.53
CA ASN A 104 0.73 -33.97 -4.93
C ASN A 104 -0.23 -33.31 -5.92
N LYS A 105 -0.35 -31.98 -5.91
CA LYS A 105 -1.18 -31.24 -6.86
C LYS A 105 -0.46 -30.96 -8.19
N VAL A 106 0.86 -30.81 -8.13
CA VAL A 106 1.70 -30.58 -9.33
C VAL A 106 1.81 -31.88 -10.16
N LEU A 107 1.83 -33.03 -9.49
CA LEU A 107 1.97 -34.33 -10.12
C LEU A 107 0.59 -34.97 -10.35
N THR A 108 0.27 -35.32 -11.60
CA THR A 108 -1.00 -35.97 -11.97
C THR A 108 -1.23 -37.36 -11.34
N SER A 109 -0.19 -38.00 -10.79
CA SER A 109 -0.24 -39.29 -10.08
C SER A 109 1.04 -39.46 -9.24
N PRO A 110 1.16 -38.82 -8.07
CA PRO A 110 2.33 -38.98 -7.21
C PRO A 110 2.41 -40.44 -6.73
N THR A 111 3.53 -41.11 -6.98
CA THR A 111 3.77 -42.48 -6.47
C THR A 111 4.48 -42.40 -5.13
N HIS A 112 3.86 -42.88 -4.06
CA HIS A 112 4.48 -43.03 -2.72
C HIS A 112 5.09 -44.41 -2.50
N ASP A 113 5.07 -45.23 -3.55
CA ASP A 113 5.73 -46.52 -3.64
C ASP A 113 7.22 -46.25 -3.87
N GLY A 114 8.09 -46.49 -2.88
CA GLY A 114 9.55 -46.29 -3.01
C GLY A 114 10.31 -46.32 -1.68
N ASP A 115 11.64 -46.10 -1.72
CA ASP A 115 12.46 -45.92 -0.51
C ASP A 115 12.13 -44.58 0.20
N TRP A 116 11.46 -43.66 -0.50
CA TRP A 116 10.91 -42.40 0.00
C TRP A 116 9.40 -42.39 -0.22
N LYS A 117 8.62 -42.37 0.86
CA LYS A 117 7.15 -42.34 0.86
C LYS A 117 6.63 -40.91 0.63
N ARG A 118 7.22 -40.19 -0.32
CA ARG A 118 6.92 -38.80 -0.69
C ARG A 118 6.87 -38.68 -2.21
N ALA A 119 6.19 -37.64 -2.69
CA ALA A 119 6.02 -37.31 -4.10
C ALA A 119 7.31 -36.79 -4.78
N TRP A 120 8.34 -36.48 -4.01
CA TRP A 120 9.63 -35.94 -4.46
C TRP A 120 10.80 -36.55 -3.66
N PHE A 121 12.00 -36.55 -4.26
CA PHE A 121 13.21 -37.12 -3.64
C PHE A 121 14.08 -36.08 -2.96
N ASN A 122 14.58 -35.14 -3.75
CA ASN A 122 15.60 -34.21 -3.33
C ASN A 122 15.46 -32.89 -4.09
N TRP A 123 16.17 -31.90 -3.58
CA TRP A 123 16.17 -30.55 -4.09
C TRP A 123 17.59 -29.95 -4.09
N ASP A 124 17.80 -28.94 -4.91
CA ASP A 124 18.98 -28.07 -4.83
C ASP A 124 18.60 -26.66 -5.27
N TYR A 125 19.34 -25.68 -4.79
CA TYR A 125 19.05 -24.26 -4.97
C TYR A 125 20.09 -23.60 -5.88
N ASP A 126 19.63 -23.19 -7.05
CA ASP A 126 20.36 -22.31 -7.95
C ASP A 126 20.33 -20.90 -7.38
N ARG A 127 21.34 -20.59 -6.55
CA ARG A 127 21.49 -19.29 -5.87
C ARG A 127 21.70 -18.13 -6.84
N GLU A 128 22.23 -18.38 -8.03
CA GLU A 128 22.51 -17.35 -9.03
C GLU A 128 21.22 -16.91 -9.73
N ASN A 129 20.34 -17.86 -10.06
CA ASN A 129 19.09 -17.59 -10.77
C ASN A 129 17.85 -17.57 -9.86
N ASP A 130 18.00 -17.86 -8.57
CA ASP A 130 16.92 -17.91 -7.56
C ASP A 130 15.85 -18.97 -7.86
N VAL A 131 16.29 -20.16 -8.30
CA VAL A 131 15.43 -21.29 -8.69
C VAL A 131 15.66 -22.49 -7.79
N LEU A 132 14.57 -23.03 -7.25
CA LEU A 132 14.57 -24.30 -6.53
C LEU A 132 14.26 -25.43 -7.51
N TRP A 133 15.22 -26.34 -7.69
CA TRP A 133 15.08 -27.53 -8.52
C TRP A 133 14.67 -28.70 -7.66
N ILE A 134 13.64 -29.44 -8.08
CA ILE A 134 13.10 -30.58 -7.35
C ILE A 134 12.95 -31.76 -8.32
N LEU A 135 13.41 -32.93 -7.90
CA LEU A 135 13.23 -34.17 -8.63
C LEU A 135 12.06 -34.97 -8.04
N SER A 136 11.07 -35.32 -8.86
CA SER A 136 9.92 -36.10 -8.42
C SER A 136 10.31 -37.55 -8.10
N ALA A 137 9.50 -38.19 -7.25
CA ALA A 137 9.62 -39.62 -6.98
C ALA A 137 9.47 -40.46 -8.27
N GLY A 138 10.24 -41.55 -8.36
CA GLY A 138 10.16 -42.58 -9.39
C GLY A 138 9.64 -43.89 -8.79
N ASN A 139 9.21 -44.84 -9.63
CA ASN A 139 8.63 -46.09 -9.17
C ASN A 139 9.67 -47.23 -9.07
N TRP A 140 9.64 -47.99 -7.98
CA TRP A 140 10.50 -49.16 -7.74
C TRP A 140 9.94 -50.48 -8.30
N LYS A 141 8.66 -50.52 -8.67
CA LYS A 141 8.01 -51.75 -9.13
C LYS A 141 8.56 -52.14 -10.52
N PRO A 142 9.14 -53.35 -10.67
CA PRO A 142 9.56 -53.86 -11.98
C PRO A 142 8.36 -53.90 -12.95
N GLY A 143 8.53 -53.38 -14.18
CA GLY A 143 7.52 -53.43 -15.23
C GLY A 143 6.52 -52.27 -15.29
N THR A 144 6.59 -51.28 -14.39
CA THR A 144 5.80 -50.04 -14.46
C THR A 144 6.65 -48.86 -14.91
N ASN A 145 6.33 -48.28 -16.07
CA ASN A 145 6.99 -47.09 -16.61
C ASN A 145 6.47 -45.83 -15.90
N VAL A 146 7.26 -45.23 -15.01
CA VAL A 146 6.98 -43.87 -14.51
C VAL A 146 8.20 -43.01 -14.77
N ASN A 147 8.07 -42.08 -15.73
CA ASN A 147 9.07 -41.03 -15.96
C ASN A 147 9.13 -40.13 -14.72
N GLN A 148 10.31 -39.92 -14.13
CA GLN A 148 10.47 -38.86 -13.13
C GLN A 148 10.35 -37.50 -13.81
N LYS A 149 10.05 -36.48 -13.01
CA LYS A 149 9.78 -35.12 -13.46
C LYS A 149 10.73 -34.18 -12.75
N LEU A 150 11.40 -33.33 -13.51
CA LEU A 150 12.16 -32.20 -13.00
C LEU A 150 11.21 -31.01 -12.87
N ILE A 151 11.06 -30.50 -11.65
CA ILE A 151 10.25 -29.34 -11.30
C ILE A 151 11.20 -28.19 -10.98
N ALA A 152 10.83 -26.97 -11.37
CA ALA A 152 11.60 -25.76 -11.13
C ALA A 152 10.67 -24.67 -10.60
N ILE A 153 10.97 -24.15 -9.41
CA ILE A 153 10.15 -23.14 -8.72
C ILE A 153 10.97 -21.87 -8.59
N ASP A 154 10.43 -20.75 -9.05
CA ASP A 154 10.95 -19.41 -8.75
C ASP A 154 10.81 -19.16 -7.25
N VAL A 155 11.94 -19.02 -6.54
CA VAL A 155 11.95 -18.96 -5.08
C VAL A 155 11.34 -17.67 -4.54
N LYS A 156 11.34 -16.58 -5.30
CA LYS A 156 10.76 -15.31 -4.86
C LYS A 156 9.24 -15.35 -4.83
N THR A 157 8.66 -15.99 -5.83
CA THR A 157 7.21 -15.92 -6.12
C THR A 157 6.47 -17.23 -5.83
N GLY A 158 7.18 -18.36 -5.79
CA GLY A 158 6.57 -19.69 -5.71
C GLY A 158 5.97 -20.17 -7.03
N ASN A 159 6.14 -19.41 -8.11
CA ASN A 159 5.62 -19.75 -9.43
C ASN A 159 6.49 -20.79 -10.15
N ASP A 160 5.88 -21.48 -11.10
CA ASP A 160 6.55 -22.41 -11.99
C ASP A 160 7.51 -21.69 -12.94
N PHE A 161 8.76 -22.14 -12.95
CA PHE A 161 9.84 -21.55 -13.75
C PHE A 161 9.75 -21.92 -15.24
N PHE A 162 9.18 -23.08 -15.62
CA PHE A 162 9.19 -23.55 -17.01
C PHE A 162 8.19 -22.84 -17.94
N ASN A 163 7.15 -22.23 -17.35
CA ASN A 163 6.15 -21.35 -17.96
C ASN A 163 5.87 -21.56 -19.47
N LYS A 164 5.39 -22.76 -19.84
CA LYS A 164 4.81 -23.15 -21.15
C LYS A 164 4.02 -24.47 -20.97
N ASN A 165 2.71 -24.40 -20.71
CA ASN A 165 1.73 -25.52 -20.69
C ASN A 165 1.96 -26.71 -19.71
N LYS A 166 3.16 -26.96 -19.17
CA LYS A 166 3.46 -28.01 -18.17
C LYS A 166 4.44 -27.49 -17.11
N SER A 167 4.17 -27.81 -15.84
CA SER A 167 4.99 -27.38 -14.69
C SER A 167 6.20 -28.25 -14.36
N TYR A 168 6.63 -29.05 -15.33
CA TYR A 168 7.76 -29.94 -15.19
C TYR A 168 8.29 -30.38 -16.56
N LYS A 169 9.55 -30.82 -16.57
CA LYS A 169 10.16 -31.56 -17.69
C LYS A 169 10.19 -33.05 -17.35
N GLU A 170 9.71 -33.87 -18.27
CA GLU A 170 9.73 -35.33 -18.11
C GLU A 170 11.11 -35.88 -18.49
N ILE A 171 11.63 -36.77 -17.64
CA ILE A 171 12.89 -37.47 -17.88
C ILE A 171 12.53 -38.84 -18.51
N PRO A 172 12.90 -39.11 -19.77
CA PRO A 172 12.62 -40.38 -20.42
C PRO A 172 13.59 -41.46 -19.92
N PHE A 173 13.17 -42.27 -18.96
CA PHE A 173 14.00 -43.33 -18.38
C PHE A 173 13.92 -44.65 -19.17
N PRO A 174 15.01 -45.43 -19.28
CA PRO A 174 14.98 -46.78 -19.83
C PRO A 174 14.20 -47.79 -18.95
N LYS A 175 13.58 -48.78 -19.58
CA LYS A 175 12.50 -49.64 -19.04
C LYS A 175 12.81 -50.51 -17.81
N ASN A 176 14.07 -50.66 -17.38
CA ASN A 176 14.45 -51.62 -16.33
C ASN A 176 15.46 -51.01 -15.35
N MET A 177 15.02 -50.76 -14.11
CA MET A 177 15.80 -50.25 -12.96
C MET A 177 16.33 -48.81 -13.09
N THR A 178 15.48 -47.83 -12.82
CA THR A 178 15.85 -46.41 -12.93
C THR A 178 15.35 -45.63 -11.72
N ASP A 179 16.24 -45.40 -10.76
CA ASP A 179 15.98 -44.48 -9.67
C ASP A 179 17.21 -43.58 -9.50
N VAL A 180 17.27 -42.54 -10.33
CA VAL A 180 18.12 -41.38 -10.10
C VAL A 180 17.53 -40.63 -8.91
N ARG A 181 18.30 -40.48 -7.82
CA ARG A 181 17.77 -40.00 -6.52
C ARG A 181 18.16 -38.58 -6.20
N PHE A 182 19.22 -38.10 -6.82
CA PHE A 182 19.87 -36.86 -6.44
C PHE A 182 19.92 -35.92 -7.62
N LEU A 183 19.93 -34.64 -7.29
CA LEU A 183 20.23 -33.58 -8.23
C LEU A 183 21.26 -32.64 -7.61
N SER A 184 22.04 -31.99 -8.46
CA SER A 184 22.92 -30.87 -8.12
C SER A 184 22.88 -29.83 -9.23
N VAL A 185 22.89 -28.56 -8.85
CA VAL A 185 23.08 -27.44 -9.79
C VAL A 185 24.58 -27.27 -10.05
N LEU A 186 24.98 -27.35 -11.31
CA LEU A 186 26.37 -27.16 -11.74
C LEU A 186 26.71 -25.67 -11.80
N LYS A 187 28.01 -25.33 -11.83
CA LYS A 187 28.45 -23.94 -11.97
C LYS A 187 27.97 -23.26 -13.27
N SER A 188 27.63 -24.03 -14.30
CA SER A 188 27.00 -23.53 -15.54
C SER A 188 25.54 -23.10 -15.36
N GLY A 189 24.89 -23.48 -14.25
CA GLY A 189 23.44 -23.38 -14.06
C GLY A 189 22.64 -24.58 -14.62
N ASP A 190 23.31 -25.54 -15.25
CA ASP A 190 22.69 -26.80 -15.67
C ASP A 190 22.43 -27.70 -14.46
N VAL A 191 21.44 -28.59 -14.58
CA VAL A 191 21.04 -29.45 -13.47
C VAL A 191 21.40 -30.90 -13.77
N LEU A 192 22.34 -31.44 -13.00
CA LEU A 192 22.73 -32.85 -13.12
C LEU A 192 21.94 -33.70 -12.13
N MET A 193 21.25 -34.71 -12.65
CA MET A 193 20.49 -35.69 -11.91
C MET A 193 21.23 -37.04 -11.97
N TYR A 194 21.58 -37.59 -10.82
CA TYR A 194 22.47 -38.76 -10.73
C TYR A 194 22.22 -39.62 -9.48
N GLY A 195 22.91 -40.76 -9.43
CA GLY A 195 23.12 -41.54 -8.21
C GLY A 195 21.90 -42.31 -7.70
N GLY A 196 22.16 -43.27 -6.82
CA GLY A 196 21.16 -44.24 -6.35
C GLY A 196 21.84 -45.51 -5.82
N ALA A 197 21.41 -46.05 -4.66
CA ALA A 197 22.06 -47.24 -4.08
C ALA A 197 21.80 -48.50 -4.93
N ARG A 198 20.79 -48.40 -5.80
CA ARG A 198 20.40 -49.41 -6.79
C ARG A 198 21.01 -49.15 -8.17
N LEU A 199 21.58 -47.97 -8.41
CA LEU A 199 22.28 -47.68 -9.66
C LEU A 199 23.69 -48.25 -9.58
N PRO A 200 24.12 -49.05 -10.57
CA PRO A 200 25.50 -49.52 -10.62
C PRO A 200 26.48 -48.36 -10.83
N LEU A 201 27.75 -48.61 -10.52
CA LEU A 201 28.83 -47.65 -10.80
C LEU A 201 29.12 -47.46 -12.30
N ASN A 202 28.52 -48.29 -13.17
CA ASN A 202 28.47 -48.11 -14.62
C ASN A 202 27.01 -47.92 -15.03
N SER A 203 26.54 -46.68 -15.15
CA SER A 203 25.13 -46.34 -15.38
C SER A 203 24.99 -45.02 -16.13
N GLU A 204 23.79 -44.46 -16.14
CA GLU A 204 23.47 -43.17 -16.78
C GLU A 204 23.01 -42.16 -15.73
N ALA A 205 23.49 -40.93 -15.86
CA ALA A 205 22.96 -39.73 -15.25
C ALA A 205 22.24 -38.89 -16.32
N TYR A 206 21.56 -37.83 -15.92
CA TYR A 206 20.81 -36.96 -16.83
C TYR A 206 21.18 -35.51 -16.54
N ILE A 207 21.50 -34.74 -17.56
CA ILE A 207 21.72 -33.30 -17.43
C ILE A 207 20.58 -32.56 -18.11
N TYR A 208 19.98 -31.62 -17.38
CA TYR A 208 19.13 -30.60 -17.98
C TYR A 208 20.02 -29.42 -18.36
N SER A 209 20.23 -29.22 -19.67
CA SER A 209 20.88 -28.03 -20.19
C SER A 209 19.89 -26.87 -20.22
N LYS A 210 20.17 -25.83 -19.45
CA LYS A 210 19.30 -24.65 -19.35
C LYS A 210 19.30 -23.86 -20.66
N SER A 211 20.44 -23.76 -21.33
CA SER A 211 20.57 -23.05 -22.62
C SER A 211 19.85 -23.75 -23.76
N GLU A 212 19.79 -25.08 -23.76
CA GLU A 212 19.12 -25.87 -24.79
C GLU A 212 17.66 -26.24 -24.42
N ASP A 213 17.25 -25.96 -23.19
CA ASP A 213 15.98 -26.37 -22.60
C ASP A 213 15.67 -27.86 -22.79
N LYS A 214 16.70 -28.71 -22.64
CA LYS A 214 16.68 -30.12 -22.99
C LYS A 214 17.36 -30.99 -21.94
N ILE A 215 16.81 -32.19 -21.75
CA ILE A 215 17.42 -33.25 -20.92
C ILE A 215 18.17 -34.24 -21.83
N THR A 216 19.42 -34.54 -21.49
CA THR A 216 20.25 -35.54 -22.17
C THR A 216 20.84 -36.54 -21.18
N ALA A 217 20.89 -37.82 -21.58
CA ALA A 217 21.54 -38.86 -20.81
C ALA A 217 23.07 -38.78 -20.94
N ILE A 218 23.77 -39.05 -19.84
CA ILE A 218 25.24 -39.08 -19.73
C ILE A 218 25.64 -40.41 -19.10
N SER A 219 26.35 -41.26 -19.84
CA SER A 219 26.91 -42.50 -19.31
C SER A 219 28.15 -42.22 -18.46
N TYR A 220 28.27 -42.90 -17.31
CA TYR A 220 29.44 -42.85 -16.45
C TYR A 220 29.89 -44.26 -16.04
N ASN A 221 31.19 -44.43 -15.78
CA ASN A 221 31.74 -45.66 -15.23
C ASN A 221 32.84 -45.39 -14.19
N PHE A 222 32.55 -45.67 -12.92
CA PHE A 222 33.45 -45.47 -11.79
C PHE A 222 33.98 -46.78 -11.18
N ASN A 223 33.61 -47.95 -11.74
CA ASN A 223 33.97 -49.25 -11.18
C ASN A 223 35.48 -49.40 -11.00
N ASP A 224 36.25 -49.19 -12.08
CA ASP A 224 37.69 -49.41 -12.06
C ASP A 224 38.41 -48.41 -11.16
N ALA A 225 37.95 -47.15 -11.16
CA ALA A 225 38.49 -46.11 -10.31
C ALA A 225 38.31 -46.46 -8.82
N LEU A 226 37.10 -46.80 -8.38
CA LEU A 226 36.81 -47.11 -6.97
C LEU A 226 37.48 -48.42 -6.52
N ASN A 227 37.50 -49.45 -7.38
CA ASN A 227 38.19 -50.71 -7.10
C ASN A 227 39.70 -50.57 -6.96
N SER A 228 40.30 -49.49 -7.48
CA SER A 228 41.74 -49.20 -7.29
C SER A 228 42.11 -48.81 -5.87
N VAL A 229 41.14 -48.37 -5.05
CA VAL A 229 41.37 -47.89 -3.67
C VAL A 229 40.81 -48.87 -2.66
N VAL A 230 39.58 -49.34 -2.86
CA VAL A 230 38.98 -50.42 -2.06
C VAL A 230 38.26 -51.36 -3.01
N ARG A 231 38.74 -52.61 -3.12
CA ARG A 231 38.09 -53.64 -3.92
C ARG A 231 36.69 -53.89 -3.36
N ALA A 232 35.66 -53.76 -4.19
CA ALA A 232 34.33 -54.20 -3.84
C ALA A 232 34.38 -55.69 -3.42
N ASN A 233 33.97 -56.00 -2.19
CA ASN A 233 33.76 -57.37 -1.74
C ASN A 233 32.26 -57.70 -1.82
N ARG A 234 31.88 -58.98 -1.71
CA ARG A 234 30.46 -59.39 -1.75
C ARG A 234 29.61 -58.88 -0.57
N SER A 235 30.21 -58.21 0.40
CA SER A 235 29.58 -57.72 1.63
C SER A 235 29.28 -56.22 1.61
N PHE A 236 29.76 -55.46 0.61
CA PHE A 236 29.54 -54.01 0.49
C PHE A 236 29.26 -53.57 -0.95
N ARG A 237 28.45 -52.52 -1.12
CA ARG A 237 28.14 -51.87 -2.41
C ARG A 237 28.49 -50.39 -2.36
N TRP A 238 29.16 -49.90 -3.39
CA TRP A 238 29.40 -48.48 -3.56
C TRP A 238 28.12 -47.74 -3.92
N TYR A 239 27.92 -46.57 -3.34
CA TYR A 239 26.76 -45.72 -3.56
C TYR A 239 27.21 -44.29 -3.91
N PHE A 240 26.87 -43.85 -5.12
CA PHE A 240 27.04 -42.46 -5.55
C PHE A 240 25.94 -41.60 -4.91
N PHE A 241 26.29 -40.81 -3.90
CA PHE A 241 25.30 -40.11 -3.08
C PHE A 241 25.33 -38.59 -3.17
N ASN A 242 26.43 -38.00 -3.66
CA ASN A 242 26.53 -36.55 -3.78
C ASN A 242 27.49 -36.15 -4.89
N LEU A 243 27.22 -35.01 -5.53
CA LEU A 243 28.06 -34.35 -6.52
C LEU A 243 28.13 -32.89 -6.13
N ILE A 244 29.33 -32.41 -5.82
CA ILE A 244 29.57 -31.01 -5.47
C ILE A 244 30.21 -30.35 -6.68
N SER A 245 29.54 -29.36 -7.27
CA SER A 245 30.17 -28.54 -8.29
C SER A 245 31.19 -27.63 -7.61
N ILE A 246 32.44 -27.70 -8.06
CA ILE A 246 33.53 -26.91 -7.45
C ILE A 246 33.97 -25.78 -8.37
N GLY A 247 33.79 -25.92 -9.68
CA GLY A 247 34.09 -24.87 -10.65
C GLY A 247 33.50 -25.19 -12.03
N ASN A 248 33.84 -24.37 -13.03
CA ASN A 248 33.38 -24.57 -14.41
C ASN A 248 33.88 -25.91 -14.95
N ASN A 249 32.96 -26.79 -15.37
CA ASN A 249 33.27 -28.13 -15.87
C ASN A 249 34.13 -28.97 -14.90
N LEU A 250 33.98 -28.75 -13.59
CA LEU A 250 34.74 -29.40 -12.53
C LEU A 250 33.85 -29.68 -11.33
N ASN A 251 33.69 -30.97 -11.01
CA ASN A 251 32.80 -31.47 -9.97
C ASN A 251 33.49 -32.57 -9.17
N VAL A 252 33.07 -32.78 -7.92
CA VAL A 252 33.52 -33.88 -7.07
C VAL A 252 32.36 -34.84 -6.84
N ALA A 253 32.44 -36.01 -7.47
CA ALA A 253 31.52 -37.11 -7.24
C ALA A 253 31.90 -37.87 -5.96
N GLN A 254 30.97 -37.98 -5.01
CA GLN A 254 31.17 -38.58 -3.70
C GLN A 254 30.46 -39.93 -3.56
N PHE A 255 31.18 -40.90 -3.01
CA PHE A 255 30.77 -42.28 -2.87
C PHE A 255 30.92 -42.77 -1.43
N VAL A 256 30.00 -43.63 -1.00
CA VAL A 256 30.06 -44.34 0.29
C VAL A 256 29.85 -45.84 0.09
N GLN A 257 30.27 -46.67 1.04
CA GLN A 257 30.19 -48.13 0.95
C GLN A 257 29.08 -48.71 1.83
N PHE A 258 27.90 -48.99 1.27
CA PHE A 258 26.78 -49.59 2.02
C PHE A 258 27.00 -51.09 2.28
N PRO A 259 26.65 -51.64 3.46
CA PRO A 259 26.80 -53.06 3.75
C PRO A 259 25.62 -53.85 3.15
N ASP A 260 25.87 -55.05 2.64
CA ASP A 260 24.80 -55.93 2.17
C ASP A 260 24.13 -56.64 3.37
N GLY A 261 23.05 -56.04 3.87
CA GLY A 261 21.95 -56.65 4.67
C GLY A 261 22.24 -57.33 6.02
N SER A 262 23.49 -57.69 6.34
CA SER A 262 23.84 -58.63 7.42
C SER A 262 24.75 -58.05 8.51
N ALA A 263 25.39 -56.90 8.27
CA ALA A 263 26.24 -56.22 9.25
C ALA A 263 25.41 -55.29 10.16
N GLN A 264 25.58 -55.40 11.49
CA GLN A 264 24.84 -54.61 12.49
C GLN A 264 25.40 -53.19 12.71
N THR A 265 26.52 -52.82 12.09
CA THR A 265 27.17 -51.52 12.27
C THR A 265 27.60 -50.97 10.91
N SER A 266 27.23 -49.71 10.62
CA SER A 266 27.63 -49.10 9.35
C SER A 266 27.75 -47.59 9.46
N SER A 267 28.99 -47.16 9.66
CA SER A 267 29.46 -45.82 9.39
C SER A 267 30.37 -45.89 8.17
N PHE A 268 30.22 -44.96 7.23
CA PHE A 268 30.78 -45.10 5.89
C PHE A 268 31.93 -44.14 5.67
N ASP A 269 33.03 -44.69 5.15
CA ASP A 269 34.08 -43.86 4.58
C ASP A 269 33.55 -43.18 3.30
N VAL A 270 33.82 -41.89 3.17
CA VAL A 270 33.42 -41.08 2.03
C VAL A 270 34.61 -40.91 1.09
N TYR A 271 34.44 -41.31 -0.17
CA TYR A 271 35.44 -41.18 -1.21
C TYR A 271 35.00 -40.16 -2.26
N GLY A 272 35.93 -39.35 -2.76
CA GLY A 272 35.71 -38.38 -3.83
C GLY A 272 36.43 -38.78 -5.12
N ILE A 273 35.82 -38.45 -6.26
CA ILE A 273 36.43 -38.51 -7.59
C ILE A 273 36.20 -37.15 -8.27
N LEU A 274 37.27 -36.55 -8.79
CA LEU A 274 37.17 -35.35 -9.62
C LEU A 274 36.66 -35.73 -11.02
N VAL A 275 35.58 -35.08 -11.45
CA VAL A 275 34.92 -35.33 -12.74
C VAL A 275 34.56 -34.02 -13.45
N ASN A 276 34.33 -34.09 -14.75
CA ASN A 276 33.77 -32.97 -15.52
C ASN A 276 32.23 -32.99 -15.51
N ASP A 277 31.56 -32.07 -16.21
CA ASP A 277 30.08 -31.99 -16.23
C ASP A 277 29.44 -33.24 -16.88
N ASN A 278 30.20 -33.95 -17.72
CA ASN A 278 29.81 -35.22 -18.32
C ASN A 278 30.19 -36.44 -17.47
N LEU A 279 30.48 -36.27 -16.18
CA LEU A 279 30.87 -37.33 -15.24
C LEU A 279 32.11 -38.14 -15.66
N GLN A 280 32.94 -37.61 -16.55
CA GLN A 280 34.21 -38.23 -16.93
C GLN A 280 35.29 -37.84 -15.92
N GLN A 281 36.10 -38.81 -15.49
CA GLN A 281 37.16 -38.58 -14.51
C GLN A 281 38.21 -37.59 -15.05
N VAL A 282 38.50 -36.56 -14.27
CA VAL A 282 39.61 -35.62 -14.52
C VAL A 282 40.79 -36.03 -13.65
N LYS A 283 41.86 -36.54 -14.27
CA LYS A 283 43.07 -36.97 -13.56
C LYS A 283 44.12 -35.87 -13.56
N ASN A 284 44.74 -35.64 -12.41
CA ASN A 284 45.91 -34.78 -12.26
C ASN A 284 46.83 -35.31 -11.15
N LYS A 285 47.87 -34.56 -10.75
CA LYS A 285 48.80 -34.99 -9.69
C LYS A 285 48.13 -35.21 -8.32
N ILE A 286 46.99 -34.57 -8.10
CA ILE A 286 46.24 -34.59 -6.84
C ILE A 286 45.19 -35.70 -6.88
N TRP A 287 44.50 -35.86 -8.01
CA TRP A 287 43.38 -36.77 -8.27
C TRP A 287 43.75 -37.89 -9.25
N ASP A 288 44.90 -38.53 -9.04
CA ASP A 288 45.35 -39.68 -9.83
C ASP A 288 44.50 -40.95 -9.56
N LYS A 289 43.95 -41.03 -8.33
CA LYS A 289 43.00 -42.04 -7.85
C LYS A 289 41.91 -41.40 -6.98
N PRO A 290 40.79 -42.09 -6.71
CA PRO A 290 39.80 -41.61 -5.73
C PRO A 290 40.43 -41.28 -4.37
N LYS A 291 40.00 -40.18 -3.77
CA LYS A 291 40.50 -39.74 -2.45
C LYS A 291 39.55 -40.12 -1.34
N LEU A 292 40.07 -40.65 -0.23
CA LEU A 292 39.32 -40.73 1.02
C LEU A 292 39.17 -39.30 1.59
N ILE A 293 37.93 -38.81 1.65
CA ILE A 293 37.60 -37.46 2.12
C ILE A 293 37.38 -37.45 3.64
N THR A 294 36.65 -38.43 4.17
CA THR A 294 36.48 -38.60 5.61
C THR A 294 36.18 -40.06 5.94
N LYS A 295 36.53 -40.46 7.17
CA LYS A 295 36.19 -41.78 7.70
C LYS A 295 34.81 -41.73 8.35
N GLY A 296 34.11 -42.86 8.34
CA GLY A 296 32.88 -43.01 9.12
C GLY A 296 33.10 -42.81 10.63
N LEU A 297 32.15 -42.18 11.32
CA LEU A 297 32.08 -42.13 12.78
C LEU A 297 31.47 -43.40 13.39
N ASN A 298 32.24 -44.13 14.19
CA ASN A 298 31.76 -45.31 14.93
C ASN A 298 30.70 -44.94 15.98
N GLY A 299 29.57 -45.67 16.04
CA GLY A 299 28.49 -45.43 17.01
C GLY A 299 27.23 -44.76 16.44
N PHE A 300 27.30 -44.25 15.20
CA PHE A 300 26.12 -43.81 14.45
C PHE A 300 25.66 -44.90 13.49
N ASN A 301 24.56 -45.58 13.82
CA ASN A 301 24.01 -46.69 13.03
C ASN A 301 23.21 -46.19 11.83
N ASN A 302 23.86 -45.95 10.69
CA ASN A 302 23.18 -45.54 9.46
C ASN A 302 22.95 -46.74 8.53
N LYS A 303 21.76 -47.34 8.56
CA LYS A 303 21.36 -48.35 7.57
C LYS A 303 20.76 -47.75 6.30
N GLN A 304 20.37 -46.47 6.35
CA GLN A 304 19.56 -45.83 5.31
C GLN A 304 20.00 -44.38 4.99
N THR A 305 20.98 -43.83 5.73
CA THR A 305 21.34 -42.42 5.70
C THR A 305 22.77 -42.17 5.24
N THR A 306 22.92 -41.21 4.33
CA THR A 306 24.21 -40.65 3.92
C THR A 306 24.57 -39.45 4.79
N PRO A 307 25.82 -38.97 4.76
CA PRO A 307 26.15 -37.64 5.24
C PRO A 307 25.30 -36.54 4.60
N GLN A 308 25.27 -35.37 5.24
CA GLN A 308 24.65 -34.16 4.67
C GLN A 308 25.26 -33.82 3.32
N ARG A 309 24.39 -33.43 2.38
CA ARG A 309 24.76 -33.11 1.00
C ARG A 309 25.00 -31.62 0.77
N ASP A 310 24.73 -30.80 1.78
CA ASP A 310 24.92 -29.35 1.74
C ASP A 310 26.34 -28.98 1.29
N TYR A 311 26.44 -27.91 0.53
CA TYR A 311 27.70 -27.28 0.17
C TYR A 311 27.51 -25.76 0.07
N TYR A 312 28.61 -25.02 0.19
CA TYR A 312 28.61 -23.57 0.18
C TYR A 312 29.83 -23.04 -0.60
N TYR A 313 29.66 -21.95 -1.34
CA TYR A 313 30.74 -21.26 -2.02
C TYR A 313 31.23 -20.10 -1.16
N LEU A 314 32.48 -20.17 -0.70
CA LEU A 314 33.11 -19.07 0.01
C LEU A 314 33.39 -17.90 -0.93
N THR A 315 33.52 -16.70 -0.38
CA THR A 315 33.83 -15.47 -1.13
C THR A 315 35.14 -15.56 -1.93
N ASN A 316 36.09 -16.38 -1.48
CA ASN A 316 37.36 -16.63 -2.16
C ASN A 316 37.28 -17.67 -3.30
N GLY A 317 36.09 -18.19 -3.59
CA GLY A 317 35.82 -19.17 -4.64
C GLY A 317 35.99 -20.63 -4.22
N ASN A 318 36.48 -20.93 -3.01
CA ASN A 318 36.56 -22.30 -2.52
C ASN A 318 35.16 -22.83 -2.20
N VAL A 319 34.94 -24.12 -2.43
CA VAL A 319 33.68 -24.80 -2.10
C VAL A 319 33.85 -25.63 -0.85
N VAL A 320 32.90 -25.53 0.07
CA VAL A 320 32.97 -26.21 1.36
C VAL A 320 31.76 -27.08 1.62
N THR A 321 31.98 -28.18 2.34
CA THR A 321 30.92 -29.07 2.83
C THR A 321 31.31 -29.62 4.20
N VAL A 322 30.32 -29.99 5.00
CA VAL A 322 30.56 -30.65 6.29
C VAL A 322 30.12 -32.11 6.19
N LEU A 323 31.08 -33.01 6.39
CA LEU A 323 30.85 -34.45 6.43
C LEU A 323 31.15 -34.95 7.84
N TYR A 324 30.11 -35.42 8.53
CA TYR A 324 30.17 -35.86 9.93
C TYR A 324 30.65 -34.77 10.90
N ASN A 325 31.93 -34.76 11.29
CA ASN A 325 32.58 -33.74 12.12
C ASN A 325 33.77 -33.09 11.41
N LYS A 326 33.83 -33.18 10.08
CA LYS A 326 34.90 -32.58 9.28
C LYS A 326 34.35 -31.49 8.38
N LEU A 327 35.07 -30.37 8.32
CA LEU A 327 34.90 -29.36 7.28
C LEU A 327 35.84 -29.72 6.12
N VAL A 328 35.29 -29.88 4.93
CA VAL A 328 36.04 -30.20 3.71
C VAL A 328 36.00 -28.98 2.80
N LEU A 329 37.16 -28.55 2.30
CA LEU A 329 37.32 -27.43 1.38
C LEU A 329 37.93 -27.92 0.08
N PHE A 330 37.35 -27.48 -1.03
CA PHE A 330 37.82 -27.72 -2.39
C PHE A 330 38.24 -26.37 -3.00
N ASP A 331 39.49 -26.25 -3.43
CA ASP A 331 39.94 -25.09 -4.20
C ASP A 331 39.80 -25.39 -5.69
N PRO A 332 38.93 -24.70 -6.44
CA PRO A 332 38.74 -25.00 -7.86
C PRO A 332 39.93 -24.65 -8.75
N ARG A 333 40.82 -23.75 -8.30
CA ARG A 333 41.97 -23.31 -9.11
C ARG A 333 43.10 -24.33 -9.10
N THR A 334 43.36 -24.90 -7.93
CA THR A 334 44.41 -25.91 -7.72
C THR A 334 43.87 -27.33 -7.77
N THR A 335 42.55 -27.51 -7.60
CA THR A 335 41.86 -28.77 -7.31
C THR A 335 42.29 -29.42 -6.00
N ASP A 336 43.00 -28.71 -5.13
CA ASP A 336 43.41 -29.23 -3.83
C ASP A 336 42.19 -29.44 -2.90
N VAL A 337 42.34 -30.43 -2.02
CA VAL A 337 41.34 -30.76 -0.98
C VAL A 337 41.99 -30.57 0.37
N LYS A 338 41.32 -29.82 1.23
CA LYS A 338 41.71 -29.60 2.62
C LYS A 338 40.58 -30.11 3.52
N VAL A 339 40.89 -31.04 4.42
CA VAL A 339 39.98 -31.64 5.38
C VAL A 339 40.39 -31.19 6.78
N LEU A 340 39.48 -30.57 7.51
CA LEU A 340 39.71 -29.99 8.83
C LEU A 340 38.80 -30.63 9.87
N LYS A 341 39.28 -30.82 11.11
CA LYS A 341 38.47 -31.41 12.18
C LYS A 341 37.70 -30.33 12.93
N LEU A 342 36.40 -30.53 13.15
CA LEU A 342 35.59 -29.66 14.02
C LEU A 342 35.65 -30.11 15.48
N THR A 343 35.91 -31.39 15.73
CA THR A 343 36.17 -31.98 17.04
C THR A 343 36.95 -33.29 16.86
N ASP A 344 37.68 -33.71 17.90
CA ASP A 344 38.21 -35.08 18.00
C ASP A 344 37.19 -36.07 18.60
N ASP A 345 36.09 -35.56 19.16
CA ASP A 345 34.99 -36.39 19.68
C ASP A 345 34.18 -37.05 18.56
N ILE A 346 33.54 -38.17 18.90
CA ILE A 346 32.57 -38.84 18.03
C ILE A 346 31.22 -38.09 18.11
N LYS A 347 31.15 -36.92 17.48
CA LYS A 347 29.93 -36.12 17.32
C LYS A 347 29.60 -35.96 15.85
N TRP A 348 28.33 -35.89 15.50
CA TRP A 348 27.91 -35.63 14.11
C TRP A 348 27.21 -34.27 14.05
N VAL A 349 27.65 -33.40 13.15
CA VAL A 349 26.96 -32.15 12.82
C VAL A 349 25.55 -32.43 12.28
N GLN A 350 24.53 -31.93 12.97
CA GLN A 350 23.12 -32.03 12.60
C GLN A 350 22.72 -30.98 11.56
N SER A 351 23.27 -29.77 11.64
CA SER A 351 23.03 -28.69 10.69
C SER A 351 24.17 -27.68 10.78
N TRP A 352 24.44 -26.99 9.68
CA TRP A 352 25.48 -25.98 9.58
C TRP A 352 25.16 -24.97 8.49
N THR A 353 25.78 -23.81 8.56
CA THR A 353 25.57 -22.70 7.63
C THR A 353 26.77 -21.74 7.65
N PHE A 354 26.93 -20.94 6.61
CA PHE A 354 27.96 -19.91 6.51
C PHE A 354 27.33 -18.51 6.44
N ASP A 355 27.98 -17.56 7.09
CA ASP A 355 27.61 -16.15 7.02
C ASP A 355 28.30 -15.39 5.87
N ALA A 356 27.92 -14.12 5.67
CA ALA A 356 28.50 -13.29 4.60
C ALA A 356 30.00 -13.01 4.75
N SER A 357 30.56 -13.24 5.94
CA SER A 357 31.99 -13.15 6.22
C SER A 357 32.70 -14.52 6.14
N ASP A 358 32.02 -15.54 5.63
CA ASP A 358 32.49 -16.93 5.53
C ASP A 358 32.72 -17.62 6.89
N ASN A 359 32.12 -17.13 7.98
CA ASN A 359 32.18 -17.82 9.27
C ASN A 359 31.25 -19.05 9.27
N LEU A 360 31.76 -20.20 9.72
CA LEU A 360 30.98 -21.43 9.83
C LEU A 360 30.23 -21.44 11.16
N TYR A 361 28.92 -21.64 11.10
CA TYR A 361 28.06 -21.94 12.25
C TYR A 361 27.54 -23.35 12.14
N PHE A 362 27.57 -24.10 13.24
CA PHE A 362 27.13 -25.49 13.22
C PHE A 362 26.63 -25.97 14.57
N LYS A 363 25.80 -27.01 14.54
CA LYS A 363 25.22 -27.67 15.71
C LYS A 363 25.42 -29.17 15.61
N TYR A 364 25.88 -29.81 16.68
CA TYR A 364 25.94 -31.27 16.76
C TYR A 364 24.57 -31.89 17.08
N ARG A 365 24.37 -33.16 16.70
CA ARG A 365 23.19 -33.96 17.04
C ARG A 365 23.04 -34.09 18.54
N SER A 366 21.81 -33.90 19.03
CA SER A 366 21.46 -33.96 20.46
C SER A 366 22.25 -32.99 21.36
N ASP A 367 22.94 -32.03 20.76
CA ASP A 367 23.68 -30.99 21.47
C ASP A 367 22.83 -29.73 21.59
N THR A 368 23.05 -28.95 22.65
CA THR A 368 22.27 -27.75 22.98
C THR A 368 23.02 -26.46 22.67
N PHE A 369 24.13 -26.52 21.95
CA PHE A 369 24.97 -25.37 21.60
C PHE A 369 25.04 -25.15 20.08
N ILE A 370 25.18 -23.89 19.69
CA ILE A 370 25.65 -23.47 18.37
C ILE A 370 27.12 -23.10 18.51
N TYR A 371 27.95 -23.64 17.62
CA TYR A 371 29.38 -23.35 17.56
C TYR A 371 29.68 -22.45 16.35
N LYS A 372 30.70 -21.60 16.47
CA LYS A 372 31.23 -20.76 15.39
C LYS A 372 32.71 -21.08 15.15
N ILE A 373 33.11 -21.15 13.88
CA ILE A 373 34.52 -21.07 13.44
C ILE A 373 34.67 -19.81 12.60
N ASN A 374 35.61 -18.94 12.98
CA ASN A 374 35.94 -17.76 12.18
C ASN A 374 36.71 -18.14 10.90
N THR A 375 36.48 -17.41 9.81
CA THR A 375 37.13 -17.64 8.50
C THR A 375 38.65 -17.67 8.58
N SER A 376 39.24 -16.77 9.38
CA SER A 376 40.69 -16.74 9.61
C SER A 376 41.23 -18.04 10.21
N ASN A 377 40.47 -18.69 11.10
CA ASN A 377 40.82 -19.98 11.68
C ASN A 377 40.76 -21.10 10.60
N ILE A 378 39.70 -21.11 9.77
CA ILE A 378 39.56 -22.04 8.64
C ILE A 378 40.75 -21.93 7.67
N GLN A 379 41.15 -20.70 7.35
CA GLN A 379 42.24 -20.43 6.42
C GLN A 379 43.61 -20.81 7.01
N ALA A 380 43.90 -20.39 8.24
CA ALA A 380 45.20 -20.58 8.89
C ALA A 380 45.48 -22.03 9.33
N THR A 381 44.44 -22.82 9.64
CA THR A 381 44.61 -24.19 10.15
C THR A 381 45.15 -25.10 9.06
N GLN A 382 46.18 -25.90 9.34
CA GLN A 382 46.72 -26.86 8.36
C GLN A 382 45.79 -28.06 8.14
N ASN A 383 45.97 -28.78 7.03
CA ASN A 383 45.19 -29.97 6.73
C ASN A 383 45.23 -31.00 7.87
N ASP A 384 44.12 -31.70 8.09
CA ASP A 384 43.89 -32.70 9.14
C ASP A 384 43.96 -32.20 10.60
N ASN A 385 44.21 -30.90 10.82
CA ASN A 385 44.26 -30.33 12.16
C ASN A 385 42.89 -29.90 12.67
N LEU A 386 42.83 -29.75 14.00
CA LEU A 386 41.65 -29.33 14.75
C LEU A 386 41.42 -27.82 14.58
N LEU A 387 40.21 -27.45 14.16
CA LEU A 387 39.72 -26.08 14.24
C LEU A 387 39.38 -25.76 15.69
N SER A 388 39.48 -24.49 16.07
CA SER A 388 39.13 -24.04 17.43
C SER A 388 37.72 -23.45 17.44
N PRO A 389 36.66 -24.25 17.65
CA PRO A 389 35.32 -23.73 17.79
C PRO A 389 35.16 -22.95 19.07
N ILE A 390 34.33 -21.91 18.97
CA ILE A 390 33.82 -21.14 20.08
C ILE A 390 32.32 -21.41 20.20
N THR A 391 31.79 -21.45 21.42
CA THR A 391 30.34 -21.49 21.64
C THR A 391 29.77 -20.15 21.25
N TYR A 392 29.05 -20.11 20.13
CA TYR A 392 28.36 -18.93 19.67
C TYR A 392 27.12 -18.65 20.51
N PHE A 393 26.33 -19.70 20.77
CA PHE A 393 25.06 -19.57 21.48
C PHE A 393 24.72 -20.83 22.28
N ASP A 394 24.26 -20.66 23.52
CA ASP A 394 23.75 -21.73 24.39
C ASP A 394 22.22 -21.79 24.34
N ILE A 395 21.70 -22.73 23.56
CA ILE A 395 20.25 -22.95 23.42
C ILE A 395 19.67 -23.56 24.70
N GLY A 396 20.43 -24.39 25.41
CA GLY A 396 20.00 -25.03 26.66
C GLY A 396 19.75 -24.01 27.77
N GLY A 397 20.59 -22.96 27.83
CA GLY A 397 20.46 -21.83 28.74
C GLY A 397 19.36 -20.82 28.37
N ALA A 398 18.81 -20.87 27.15
CA ALA A 398 17.80 -19.94 26.65
C ALA A 398 16.38 -20.27 27.17
N THR A 399 16.14 -19.99 28.46
CA THR A 399 14.87 -20.28 29.13
C THR A 399 13.73 -19.34 28.74
N THR A 400 14.03 -18.16 28.19
CA THR A 400 13.03 -17.21 27.72
C THR A 400 12.12 -17.86 26.67
N ASN A 401 10.80 -17.74 26.85
CA ASN A 401 9.78 -18.32 25.97
C ASN A 401 9.93 -19.83 25.68
N ASN A 402 10.55 -20.60 26.60
CA ASN A 402 10.78 -22.04 26.47
C ASN A 402 11.60 -22.45 25.22
N ILE A 403 12.45 -21.57 24.69
CA ILE A 403 13.31 -21.86 23.53
C ILE A 403 14.13 -23.14 23.78
N ASN A 404 14.67 -23.30 24.98
CA ASN A 404 15.48 -24.45 25.37
C ASN A 404 14.77 -25.82 25.29
N SER A 405 13.43 -25.87 25.36
CA SER A 405 12.65 -27.12 25.35
C SER A 405 12.80 -27.90 24.04
N TYR A 406 13.16 -27.21 22.96
CA TYR A 406 13.32 -27.79 21.63
C TYR A 406 14.78 -27.77 21.13
N SER A 407 15.74 -27.56 22.04
CA SER A 407 17.17 -27.43 21.74
C SER A 407 17.74 -28.52 20.82
N ASN A 408 17.26 -29.76 20.94
CA ASN A 408 17.70 -30.88 20.09
C ASN A 408 17.19 -30.81 18.64
N ASN A 409 16.05 -30.16 18.41
CA ASN A 409 15.31 -30.20 17.15
C ASN A 409 15.57 -29.01 16.22
N TYR A 410 16.24 -27.96 16.70
CA TYR A 410 16.51 -26.79 15.88
C TYR A 410 17.46 -27.10 14.72
N VAL A 411 17.06 -26.65 13.53
CA VAL A 411 17.89 -26.57 12.32
C VAL A 411 18.32 -25.12 12.11
N LEU A 412 19.59 -24.92 11.75
CA LEU A 412 20.18 -23.60 11.56
C LEU A 412 20.02 -23.09 10.12
N TYR A 413 19.62 -21.82 9.99
CA TYR A 413 19.58 -21.09 8.73
C TYR A 413 20.27 -19.74 8.92
N ASN A 414 21.33 -19.46 8.16
CA ASN A 414 21.93 -18.12 8.17
C ASN A 414 21.07 -17.15 7.35
N VAL A 415 21.03 -15.89 7.79
CA VAL A 415 20.45 -14.79 7.02
C VAL A 415 21.37 -14.44 5.85
N HIS A 416 20.89 -14.68 4.64
CA HIS A 416 21.66 -14.45 3.43
C HIS A 416 22.18 -12.99 3.34
N GLY A 417 23.48 -12.82 3.14
CA GLY A 417 24.11 -11.49 3.01
C GLY A 417 24.45 -10.79 4.33
N TYR A 418 24.17 -11.42 5.48
CA TYR A 418 24.49 -10.86 6.80
C TYR A 418 25.52 -11.72 7.55
N THR A 419 26.26 -11.08 8.46
CA THR A 419 27.24 -11.70 9.35
C THR A 419 26.62 -11.93 10.73
N GLY A 420 26.79 -13.13 11.30
CA GLY A 420 26.30 -13.48 12.64
C GLY A 420 24.78 -13.51 12.86
N GLN A 421 23.95 -13.53 11.83
CA GLN A 421 22.49 -13.56 12.00
C GLN A 421 21.95 -14.96 11.66
N ILE A 422 21.33 -15.64 12.63
CA ILE A 422 20.86 -17.02 12.47
C ILE A 422 19.39 -17.11 12.84
N MET A 423 18.59 -17.71 11.96
CA MET A 423 17.27 -18.21 12.29
C MET A 423 17.36 -19.69 12.64
N MET A 424 16.81 -20.08 13.79
CA MET A 424 16.62 -21.48 14.15
C MET A 424 15.16 -21.88 13.90
N ILE A 425 14.92 -23.05 13.31
CA ILE A 425 13.57 -23.60 13.13
C ILE A 425 13.47 -24.96 13.83
N ASN A 426 12.55 -25.07 14.79
CA ASN A 426 12.24 -26.33 15.46
C ASN A 426 11.62 -27.31 14.45
N SER A 427 12.37 -28.33 14.04
CA SER A 427 11.92 -29.29 13.04
C SER A 427 11.91 -30.69 13.64
N ILE A 428 10.96 -31.53 13.24
CA ILE A 428 11.08 -32.95 13.57
C ILE A 428 12.30 -33.51 12.81
N TYR A 429 13.31 -33.91 13.57
CA TYR A 429 14.50 -34.54 13.02
C TYR A 429 14.39 -36.07 13.09
N ARG A 430 14.58 -36.75 11.96
CA ARG A 430 14.75 -38.20 11.91
C ARG A 430 15.87 -38.56 10.92
N ASP A 431 16.56 -39.66 11.21
CA ASP A 431 17.51 -40.22 10.26
C ASP A 431 16.78 -40.86 9.06
N ASP A 432 15.66 -41.55 9.29
CA ASP A 432 14.81 -42.05 8.20
C ASP A 432 14.08 -40.89 7.50
N PRO A 433 14.25 -40.71 6.18
CA PRO A 433 13.50 -39.71 5.43
C PRO A 433 11.99 -40.00 5.35
N ASN A 434 11.53 -41.18 5.75
CA ASN A 434 10.13 -41.58 5.85
C ASN A 434 9.57 -41.25 7.24
N PHE A 435 9.00 -40.06 7.37
CA PHE A 435 8.30 -39.66 8.59
C PHE A 435 6.98 -40.44 8.71
N GLY A 436 6.65 -40.88 9.92
CA GLY A 436 5.31 -41.42 10.20
C GLY A 436 4.27 -40.30 10.24
N ASN A 437 2.98 -40.65 10.22
CA ASN A 437 1.91 -39.68 10.40
C ASN A 437 1.99 -39.05 11.79
N ILE A 438 1.86 -37.72 11.85
CA ILE A 438 1.82 -36.93 13.08
C ILE A 438 0.53 -36.12 13.06
N THR A 439 -0.22 -36.19 14.15
CA THR A 439 -1.50 -35.47 14.30
C THR A 439 -1.25 -33.97 14.41
N GLU A 440 -2.24 -33.14 14.08
CA GLU A 440 -2.13 -31.68 14.27
C GLU A 440 -1.89 -31.32 15.75
N ASP A 441 -2.54 -32.02 16.69
CA ASP A 441 -2.34 -31.82 18.12
C ASP A 441 -0.87 -32.03 18.55
N ASP A 442 -0.22 -33.07 18.02
CA ASP A 442 1.19 -33.33 18.30
C ASP A 442 2.09 -32.26 17.67
N LYS A 443 1.72 -31.71 16.50
CA LYS A 443 2.47 -30.60 15.89
C LYS A 443 2.42 -29.34 16.73
N LEU A 444 1.23 -28.97 17.19
CA LEU A 444 0.99 -27.80 18.04
C LEU A 444 1.68 -27.95 19.40
N LYS A 445 1.50 -29.10 20.07
CA LYS A 445 2.09 -29.38 21.38
C LYS A 445 3.62 -29.32 21.38
N ASN A 446 4.25 -29.82 20.33
CA ASN A 446 5.71 -29.81 20.20
C ASN A 446 6.24 -28.57 19.47
N GLN A 447 5.36 -27.64 19.08
CA GLN A 447 5.68 -26.41 18.35
C GLN A 447 6.60 -26.64 17.14
N TYR A 448 6.36 -27.70 16.37
CA TYR A 448 7.12 -27.93 15.14
C TYR A 448 6.85 -26.76 14.17
N GLY A 449 7.90 -26.07 13.76
CA GLY A 449 7.84 -24.82 13.01
C GLY A 449 8.24 -23.57 13.80
N LEU A 450 8.44 -23.66 15.13
CA LEU A 450 8.85 -22.51 15.95
C LEU A 450 10.17 -21.89 15.42
N ALA A 451 10.10 -20.61 15.07
CA ALA A 451 11.22 -19.84 14.55
C ALA A 451 11.78 -18.89 15.63
N VAL A 452 13.11 -18.91 15.79
CA VAL A 452 13.85 -18.11 16.78
C VAL A 452 14.94 -17.33 16.08
N ALA A 453 15.00 -16.01 16.34
CA ALA A 453 16.06 -15.14 15.84
C ALA A 453 17.23 -15.05 16.83
N ILE A 454 18.43 -15.32 16.33
CA ILE A 454 19.70 -15.08 17.02
C ILE A 454 20.47 -14.03 16.23
N SER A 455 20.91 -12.97 16.90
CA SER A 455 21.76 -11.94 16.31
C SER A 455 23.14 -11.94 16.93
N GLU A 456 24.13 -11.48 16.18
CA GLU A 456 25.45 -11.18 16.73
C GLU A 456 25.35 -10.27 17.97
N ASN A 457 26.06 -10.63 19.04
CA ASN A 457 26.09 -9.84 20.25
C ASN A 457 26.83 -8.52 19.99
N ARG A 458 26.20 -7.41 20.36
CA ARG A 458 26.71 -6.05 20.11
C ARG A 458 28.08 -5.75 20.73
N PHE A 459 28.46 -6.49 21.77
CA PHE A 459 29.73 -6.31 22.49
C PHE A 459 30.76 -7.40 22.18
N ASN A 460 30.35 -8.52 21.57
CA ASN A 460 31.23 -9.62 21.23
C ASN A 460 30.75 -10.40 20.00
N GLN A 461 31.41 -10.16 18.87
CA GLN A 461 31.15 -10.77 17.57
C GLN A 461 31.26 -12.30 17.53
N ASN A 462 31.89 -12.89 18.55
CA ASN A 462 32.04 -14.34 18.70
C ASN A 462 30.88 -15.00 19.46
N THR A 463 29.89 -14.23 19.90
CA THR A 463 28.71 -14.72 20.64
C THR A 463 27.44 -14.17 20.02
N GLY A 464 26.35 -14.92 20.13
CA GLY A 464 25.01 -14.52 19.68
C GLY A 464 24.08 -14.24 20.86
N ASP A 465 23.14 -13.33 20.65
CA ASP A 465 22.04 -13.02 21.57
C ASP A 465 20.70 -13.45 20.96
N VAL A 466 19.80 -13.97 21.80
CA VAL A 466 18.40 -14.17 21.39
C VAL A 466 17.76 -12.81 21.14
N LYS A 467 17.30 -12.58 19.92
CA LYS A 467 16.41 -11.45 19.61
C LYS A 467 14.97 -11.75 20.03
N GLY A 468 14.52 -12.99 19.80
CA GLY A 468 13.24 -13.49 20.29
C GLY A 468 12.58 -14.49 19.33
N LEU A 469 11.31 -14.79 19.58
CA LEU A 469 10.46 -15.61 18.70
C LEU A 469 9.99 -14.79 17.49
N LEU A 470 9.70 -15.46 16.37
CA LEU A 470 9.33 -14.79 15.12
C LEU A 470 7.90 -15.09 14.64
N ASN A 471 7.42 -16.32 14.82
CA ASN A 471 6.16 -16.79 14.24
C ASN A 471 5.16 -17.30 15.28
N THR A 472 5.08 -16.62 16.42
CA THR A 472 4.09 -16.87 17.48
C THR A 472 3.39 -15.59 17.91
N ASP A 473 2.35 -15.71 18.74
CA ASP A 473 1.72 -14.58 19.44
C ASP A 473 2.71 -13.77 20.29
N LYS A 474 3.78 -14.40 20.77
CA LYS A 474 4.89 -13.81 21.53
C LYS A 474 6.06 -13.36 20.64
N ALA A 475 5.88 -13.28 19.33
CA ALA A 475 6.92 -12.79 18.45
C ALA A 475 7.27 -11.34 18.79
N PHE A 476 8.58 -11.03 18.87
CA PHE A 476 9.02 -9.66 19.13
C PHE A 476 8.82 -8.76 17.90
N LEU A 477 8.76 -9.36 16.71
CA LEU A 477 8.44 -8.71 15.45
C LEU A 477 7.66 -9.70 14.58
N GLN A 478 6.35 -9.45 14.43
CA GLN A 478 5.44 -10.28 13.65
C GLN A 478 5.55 -9.97 12.16
N ALA A 479 5.28 -10.94 11.29
CA ALA A 479 5.31 -10.73 9.83
C ALA A 479 4.23 -9.73 9.37
N ALA A 480 4.48 -9.01 8.27
CA ALA A 480 3.55 -8.04 7.68
C ALA A 480 2.13 -8.61 7.55
N ASN A 481 1.14 -7.81 7.95
CA ASN A 481 -0.28 -8.14 7.84
C ASN A 481 -1.12 -6.87 7.64
N PHE A 482 -2.39 -7.01 7.29
CA PHE A 482 -3.34 -5.91 7.17
C PHE A 482 -4.75 -6.33 7.56
N GLU A 483 -5.54 -5.38 8.05
CA GLU A 483 -6.96 -5.60 8.33
C GLU A 483 -7.80 -4.43 7.82
N ILE A 484 -9.06 -4.69 7.48
CA ILE A 484 -9.98 -3.64 7.06
C ILE A 484 -10.45 -2.84 8.28
N LYS A 485 -10.51 -1.51 8.16
CA LYS A 485 -10.94 -0.63 9.24
C LYS A 485 -12.39 -0.92 9.63
N LYS A 486 -12.67 -0.79 10.93
CA LYS A 486 -14.01 -1.02 11.49
C LYS A 486 -15.05 -0.12 10.82
N GLY A 487 -16.19 -0.70 10.44
CA GLY A 487 -17.32 0.02 9.84
C GLY A 487 -17.19 0.33 8.35
N VAL A 488 -16.05 0.05 7.70
CA VAL A 488 -15.89 0.29 6.26
C VAL A 488 -16.89 -0.54 5.45
N LEU A 489 -16.95 -1.86 5.71
CA LEU A 489 -17.85 -2.76 4.98
C LEU A 489 -19.33 -2.36 5.13
N GLU A 490 -19.73 -1.88 6.30
CA GLU A 490 -21.13 -1.49 6.56
C GLU A 490 -21.52 -0.16 5.89
N ASN A 491 -20.56 0.74 5.65
CA ASN A 491 -20.85 2.11 5.24
C ASN A 491 -20.41 2.46 3.81
N LYS A 492 -19.58 1.62 3.18
CA LYS A 492 -19.02 1.86 1.84
C LYS A 492 -19.38 0.74 0.87
N LEU A 493 -19.61 1.12 -0.37
CA LEU A 493 -19.69 0.17 -1.48
C LEU A 493 -18.29 -0.40 -1.79
N PRO A 494 -18.17 -1.63 -2.33
CA PRO A 494 -16.91 -2.18 -2.84
C PRO A 494 -16.11 -1.21 -3.74
N SER A 495 -16.79 -0.44 -4.58
CA SER A 495 -16.19 0.56 -5.46
C SER A 495 -15.57 1.75 -4.72
N GLU A 496 -15.99 2.03 -3.49
CA GLU A 496 -15.55 3.17 -2.67
C GLU A 496 -14.40 2.84 -1.70
N ILE A 497 -14.19 1.56 -1.41
CA ILE A 497 -13.13 1.09 -0.51
C ILE A 497 -11.76 1.31 -1.18
N THR A 498 -10.80 1.94 -0.51
CA THR A 498 -9.46 2.23 -1.04
C THR A 498 -8.36 1.66 -0.14
N SER A 499 -7.09 1.82 -0.52
CA SER A 499 -5.97 1.47 0.35
C SER A 499 -6.05 2.14 1.73
N ASN A 500 -6.62 3.35 1.82
CA ASN A 500 -6.74 4.09 3.07
C ASN A 500 -7.78 3.50 4.04
N ASP A 501 -8.59 2.56 3.59
CA ASP A 501 -9.61 1.88 4.39
C ASP A 501 -9.07 0.62 5.11
N PHE A 502 -7.76 0.38 5.01
CA PHE A 502 -7.06 -0.71 5.69
C PHE A 502 -6.05 -0.17 6.70
N ASP A 503 -5.88 -0.91 7.79
CA ASP A 503 -4.78 -0.73 8.75
C ASP A 503 -3.66 -1.72 8.39
N TYR A 504 -2.46 -1.18 8.16
CA TYR A 504 -1.26 -1.97 7.91
C TYR A 504 -0.59 -2.28 9.25
N LEU A 505 -0.50 -3.56 9.58
CA LEU A 505 -0.08 -4.05 10.90
C LEU A 505 1.43 -4.36 10.92
N ASN A 506 2.00 -4.51 12.11
CA ASN A 506 3.37 -4.97 12.35
C ASN A 506 4.44 -4.12 11.67
N GLU A 507 4.29 -2.79 11.71
CA GLU A 507 5.22 -1.83 11.09
C GLU A 507 5.38 -2.03 9.57
N SER A 508 4.45 -2.75 8.94
CA SER A 508 4.42 -2.91 7.49
C SER A 508 3.88 -1.66 6.80
N PHE A 509 4.31 -1.47 5.56
CA PHE A 509 3.87 -0.36 4.74
C PHE A 509 3.70 -0.79 3.30
N LEU A 510 2.81 -0.09 2.57
CA LEU A 510 2.63 -0.30 1.13
C LEU A 510 3.96 -0.20 0.40
N THR A 511 4.23 -1.16 -0.47
CA THR A 511 5.54 -1.27 -1.11
C THR A 511 5.94 -0.01 -1.87
N ARG A 512 7.20 0.37 -1.78
CA ARG A 512 7.77 1.45 -2.61
C ARG A 512 8.58 0.93 -3.78
N ASN A 513 8.56 -0.39 -4.00
CA ASN A 513 9.25 -1.02 -5.11
C ASN A 513 8.61 -0.60 -6.44
N ASN A 514 9.43 0.00 -7.31
CA ASN A 514 9.03 0.49 -8.63
C ASN A 514 9.53 -0.41 -9.77
N GLU A 515 10.00 -1.63 -9.47
CA GLU A 515 10.41 -2.63 -10.47
C GLU A 515 9.25 -2.92 -11.43
N ARG A 516 9.57 -3.01 -12.73
CA ARG A 516 8.60 -3.25 -13.79
C ARG A 516 8.82 -4.62 -14.43
N ASP A 517 7.74 -5.26 -14.85
CA ASP A 517 7.78 -6.47 -15.66
C ASP A 517 8.24 -6.17 -17.11
N GLU A 518 8.45 -7.21 -17.91
CA GLU A 518 8.85 -7.10 -19.33
C GLU A 518 7.85 -6.30 -20.18
N LYS A 519 6.61 -6.14 -19.70
CA LYS A 519 5.52 -5.39 -20.36
C LYS A 519 5.42 -3.95 -19.86
N GLY A 520 6.30 -3.53 -18.95
CA GLY A 520 6.34 -2.18 -18.38
C GLY A 520 5.35 -1.93 -17.23
N ASN A 521 4.61 -2.93 -16.75
CA ASN A 521 3.73 -2.79 -15.59
C ASN A 521 4.53 -2.89 -14.29
N LEU A 522 4.07 -2.25 -13.21
CA LEU A 522 4.68 -2.45 -11.89
C LEU A 522 4.53 -3.92 -11.50
N LYS A 523 5.66 -4.55 -11.15
CA LYS A 523 5.71 -5.95 -10.72
C LYS A 523 5.01 -6.17 -9.38
N TYR A 524 5.10 -5.17 -8.49
CA TYR A 524 4.48 -5.17 -7.16
C TYR A 524 3.58 -3.92 -6.99
N PRO A 525 2.37 -3.92 -7.55
CA PRO A 525 1.44 -2.80 -7.35
C PRO A 525 1.06 -2.70 -5.87
N ARG A 526 1.07 -1.49 -5.31
CA ARG A 526 0.79 -1.27 -3.87
C ARG A 526 -0.52 -1.88 -3.40
N PHE A 527 -1.57 -1.61 -4.15
CA PHE A 527 -2.94 -2.00 -3.85
C PHE A 527 -3.66 -2.23 -5.17
N THR A 528 -4.28 -3.39 -5.31
CA THR A 528 -5.06 -3.75 -6.50
C THR A 528 -6.40 -4.30 -6.06
N LYS A 529 -7.48 -3.82 -6.66
CA LYS A 529 -8.79 -4.46 -6.54
C LYS A 529 -8.88 -5.54 -7.63
N THR A 530 -8.95 -6.80 -7.24
CA THR A 530 -9.07 -7.92 -8.18
C THR A 530 -10.52 -8.21 -8.53
N THR A 531 -11.46 -7.94 -7.61
CA THR A 531 -12.91 -8.08 -7.82
C THR A 531 -13.65 -6.90 -7.18
N ILE A 532 -14.60 -6.30 -7.90
CA ILE A 532 -15.48 -5.22 -7.42
C ILE A 532 -16.89 -5.50 -7.95
N ASP A 533 -17.85 -5.70 -7.05
CA ASP A 533 -19.26 -5.92 -7.40
C ASP A 533 -20.15 -5.23 -6.35
N ASP A 534 -20.59 -4.02 -6.69
CA ASP A 534 -21.45 -3.22 -5.80
C ASP A 534 -22.89 -3.74 -5.71
N GLU A 535 -23.33 -4.60 -6.64
CA GLU A 535 -24.66 -5.22 -6.57
C GLU A 535 -24.69 -6.29 -5.48
N LYS A 536 -23.64 -7.12 -5.43
CA LYS A 536 -23.52 -8.20 -4.44
C LYS A 536 -22.84 -7.76 -3.14
N GLY A 537 -22.19 -6.61 -3.11
CA GLY A 537 -21.38 -6.17 -1.97
C GLY A 537 -20.04 -6.91 -1.89
N LYS A 538 -19.55 -7.44 -3.03
CA LYS A 538 -18.34 -8.27 -3.09
C LYS A 538 -17.11 -7.42 -3.44
N ILE A 539 -16.06 -7.57 -2.64
CA ILE A 539 -14.74 -6.97 -2.88
C ILE A 539 -13.65 -8.02 -2.68
N GLU A 540 -12.67 -8.02 -3.57
CA GLU A 540 -11.39 -8.71 -3.38
C GLU A 540 -10.26 -7.72 -3.66
N VAL A 541 -9.31 -7.64 -2.74
CA VAL A 541 -8.13 -6.78 -2.86
C VAL A 541 -6.86 -7.58 -2.62
N GLU A 542 -5.82 -7.16 -3.31
CA GLU A 542 -4.45 -7.61 -3.13
C GLU A 542 -3.59 -6.41 -2.72
N VAL A 543 -2.77 -6.60 -1.69
CA VAL A 543 -1.89 -5.59 -1.13
C VAL A 543 -0.47 -6.12 -1.09
N ASN A 544 0.49 -5.31 -1.52
CA ASN A 544 1.92 -5.63 -1.43
C ASN A 544 2.56 -4.78 -0.33
N LEU A 545 3.05 -5.45 0.71
CA LEU A 545 3.61 -4.83 1.92
C LEU A 545 5.11 -5.08 2.05
N ASP A 546 5.85 -3.99 2.23
CA ASP A 546 7.24 -4.01 2.68
C ASP A 546 7.28 -4.03 4.22
N GLN A 547 8.33 -4.66 4.77
CA GLN A 547 8.57 -4.69 6.20
C GLN A 547 10.08 -4.77 6.47
N ILE A 548 10.57 -4.02 7.44
CA ILE A 548 12.00 -4.02 7.81
C ILE A 548 12.30 -5.30 8.61
N PRO A 549 13.21 -6.18 8.16
CA PRO A 549 13.57 -7.38 8.90
C PRO A 549 14.31 -7.09 10.21
N TRP A 550 14.19 -7.98 11.19
CA TRP A 550 14.77 -7.84 12.54
C TRP A 550 16.30 -7.75 12.60
N PHE A 551 17.00 -8.18 11.55
CA PHE A 551 18.47 -8.15 11.46
C PHE A 551 19.01 -6.85 10.86
N VAL A 552 18.13 -5.94 10.42
CA VAL A 552 18.50 -4.68 9.78
C VAL A 552 18.50 -3.56 10.83
N ASN A 553 19.69 -3.12 11.24
CA ASN A 553 19.82 -2.08 12.27
C ASN A 553 19.83 -0.64 11.71
N ASN A 554 19.97 -0.45 10.39
CA ASN A 554 20.02 0.86 9.74
C ASN A 554 18.64 1.36 9.26
N GLY A 555 17.56 0.60 9.49
CA GLY A 555 16.21 0.94 9.07
C GLY A 555 15.98 0.91 7.54
N GLN A 556 16.93 0.37 6.76
CA GLN A 556 16.81 0.29 5.30
C GLN A 556 16.48 -1.13 4.86
N MET A 557 15.35 -1.30 4.17
CA MET A 557 14.98 -2.60 3.61
C MET A 557 16.04 -3.06 2.59
N PRO A 558 16.53 -4.31 2.68
CA PRO A 558 17.46 -4.86 1.69
C PRO A 558 16.81 -4.85 0.30
N SER A 559 17.56 -4.44 -0.72
CA SER A 559 17.04 -4.26 -2.08
C SER A 559 16.53 -5.55 -2.75
N ASP A 560 16.92 -6.70 -2.21
CA ASP A 560 16.63 -8.03 -2.73
C ASP A 560 15.48 -8.76 -2.00
N ILE A 561 14.88 -8.15 -0.96
CA ILE A 561 13.68 -8.67 -0.31
C ILE A 561 12.45 -8.18 -1.06
N ALA A 562 11.74 -9.09 -1.74
CA ALA A 562 10.46 -8.76 -2.37
C ALA A 562 9.36 -8.52 -1.31
N PRO A 563 8.42 -7.59 -1.56
CA PRO A 563 7.27 -7.34 -0.68
C PRO A 563 6.43 -8.61 -0.47
N LYS A 564 5.71 -8.65 0.65
CA LYS A 564 4.74 -9.70 0.96
C LYS A 564 3.39 -9.35 0.33
N THR A 565 2.90 -10.21 -0.54
CA THR A 565 1.58 -10.10 -1.16
C THR A 565 0.53 -10.72 -0.24
N LEU A 566 -0.49 -9.96 0.16
CA LEU A 566 -1.59 -10.40 1.00
C LEU A 566 -2.94 -10.08 0.34
N LYS A 567 -3.96 -10.89 0.64
CA LYS A 567 -5.29 -10.77 0.03
C LYS A 567 -6.38 -10.62 1.08
N PHE A 568 -7.40 -9.86 0.74
CA PHE A 568 -8.62 -9.72 1.52
C PHE A 568 -9.83 -9.91 0.60
N SER A 569 -10.83 -10.64 1.08
CA SER A 569 -12.09 -10.89 0.38
C SER A 569 -13.26 -10.71 1.33
N SER A 570 -14.32 -10.07 0.86
CA SER A 570 -15.59 -9.96 1.59
C SER A 570 -16.77 -9.85 0.65
N ASP A 571 -17.92 -10.38 1.07
CA ASP A 571 -19.23 -10.27 0.46
C ASP A 571 -20.23 -9.47 1.32
N LYS A 572 -19.73 -8.82 2.38
CA LYS A 572 -20.53 -8.09 3.39
C LYS A 572 -20.53 -6.58 3.22
N SER A 573 -20.00 -6.07 2.11
CA SER A 573 -19.99 -4.62 1.88
C SER A 573 -21.41 -4.10 1.60
N ASP A 574 -21.64 -2.81 1.79
CA ASP A 574 -22.91 -2.17 1.41
C ASP A 574 -23.18 -2.37 -0.09
N LYS A 575 -24.47 -2.38 -0.45
CA LYS A 575 -24.93 -2.67 -1.81
C LYS A 575 -25.47 -1.42 -2.47
N ILE A 576 -25.23 -1.27 -3.76
CA ILE A 576 -25.68 -0.09 -4.51
C ILE A 576 -27.20 0.11 -4.44
N SER A 577 -27.97 -0.97 -4.28
CA SER A 577 -29.42 -0.93 -4.10
C SER A 577 -29.89 -0.20 -2.85
N SER A 578 -29.06 -0.09 -1.79
CA SER A 578 -29.38 0.67 -0.58
C SER A 578 -29.24 2.18 -0.77
N ARG A 579 -28.59 2.62 -1.86
CA ARG A 579 -28.23 4.02 -2.15
C ARG A 579 -29.10 4.68 -3.20
N ILE A 580 -30.13 3.98 -3.67
CA ILE A 580 -31.01 4.39 -4.75
C ILE A 580 -32.30 4.96 -4.18
N THR A 581 -32.80 6.01 -4.82
CA THR A 581 -34.14 6.54 -4.55
C THR A 581 -34.85 6.82 -5.86
N TRP A 582 -36.08 6.32 -5.96
CA TRP A 582 -36.97 6.55 -7.11
C TRP A 582 -37.98 7.65 -6.78
N LYS A 583 -38.13 8.62 -7.67
CA LYS A 583 -39.11 9.70 -7.56
C LYS A 583 -40.52 9.15 -7.78
N ASP A 584 -41.50 9.64 -7.02
CA ASP A 584 -42.93 9.32 -7.20
C ASP A 584 -43.50 10.10 -8.40
N SER A 585 -44.22 9.41 -9.29
CA SER A 585 -44.85 10.00 -10.48
C SER A 585 -45.93 11.04 -10.13
N ASN A 586 -46.51 11.02 -8.93
CA ASN A 586 -47.48 12.03 -8.51
C ASN A 586 -46.89 13.45 -8.38
N PHE A 587 -45.57 13.57 -8.26
CA PHE A 587 -44.90 14.86 -8.23
C PHE A 587 -44.64 15.46 -9.63
N ASP A 588 -45.06 14.78 -10.70
CA ASP A 588 -44.93 15.27 -12.07
C ASP A 588 -46.27 15.13 -12.80
N TYR A 589 -47.01 16.24 -12.91
CA TYR A 589 -48.35 16.26 -13.50
C TYR A 589 -48.37 15.75 -14.94
N ASP A 590 -47.40 16.15 -15.76
CA ASP A 590 -47.35 15.77 -17.17
C ASP A 590 -47.00 14.30 -17.34
N PHE A 591 -45.99 13.81 -16.63
CA PHE A 591 -45.63 12.39 -16.65
C PHE A 591 -46.80 11.52 -16.16
N LYS A 592 -47.48 11.94 -15.07
CA LYS A 592 -48.66 11.25 -14.52
C LYS A 592 -49.85 11.24 -15.48
N ASN A 593 -50.09 12.32 -16.23
CA ASN A 593 -51.29 12.46 -17.08
C ASN A 593 -51.08 12.04 -18.53
N THR A 594 -49.87 11.63 -18.91
CA THR A 594 -49.57 11.17 -20.28
C THR A 594 -49.98 9.70 -20.45
N LEU A 595 -50.47 9.34 -21.64
CA LEU A 595 -50.67 7.93 -21.99
C LEU A 595 -49.32 7.23 -22.18
N PRO A 596 -49.11 6.02 -21.64
CA PRO A 596 -47.86 5.26 -21.81
C PRO A 596 -47.33 5.23 -23.25
N SER A 597 -48.18 5.04 -24.26
CA SER A 597 -47.82 5.03 -25.69
C SER A 597 -47.32 6.36 -26.24
N LYS A 598 -47.59 7.47 -25.55
CA LYS A 598 -47.25 8.85 -25.96
C LYS A 598 -46.06 9.43 -25.18
N LEU A 599 -45.47 8.68 -24.25
CA LEU A 599 -44.25 9.07 -23.52
C LEU A 599 -43.00 8.95 -24.40
N THR A 600 -42.18 10.01 -24.39
CA THR A 600 -40.88 10.08 -25.07
C THR A 600 -39.71 9.96 -24.07
N ASP A 601 -38.51 9.68 -24.56
CA ASP A 601 -37.32 9.61 -23.70
C ASP A 601 -37.03 10.97 -23.04
N GLU A 602 -37.23 12.08 -23.75
CA GLU A 602 -37.11 13.44 -23.19
C GLU A 602 -38.06 13.69 -22.03
N ASP A 603 -39.30 13.16 -22.09
CA ASP A 603 -40.24 13.26 -20.97
C ASP A 603 -39.69 12.55 -19.72
N VAL A 604 -38.98 11.44 -19.89
CA VAL A 604 -38.33 10.69 -18.79
C VAL A 604 -37.09 11.42 -18.26
N TYR A 605 -36.25 11.98 -19.15
CA TYR A 605 -35.11 12.81 -18.72
C TYR A 605 -35.55 14.06 -17.96
N ARG A 606 -36.69 14.68 -18.34
CA ARG A 606 -37.27 15.81 -17.60
C ARG A 606 -37.81 15.38 -16.23
N PHE A 607 -38.48 14.23 -16.17
CA PHE A 607 -38.99 13.68 -14.91
C PHE A 607 -37.84 13.36 -13.93
N ASP A 608 -36.70 12.89 -14.47
CA ASP A 608 -35.52 12.39 -13.76
C ASP A 608 -35.92 11.47 -12.59
N PRO A 609 -36.39 10.25 -12.89
CA PRO A 609 -36.96 9.35 -11.89
C PRO A 609 -35.95 8.79 -10.89
N PHE A 610 -34.64 8.88 -11.15
CA PHE A 610 -33.63 8.07 -10.48
C PHE A 610 -32.52 8.94 -9.86
N SER A 611 -32.34 8.80 -8.55
CA SER A 611 -31.25 9.40 -7.79
C SER A 611 -30.41 8.32 -7.13
N ILE A 612 -29.10 8.54 -7.09
CA ILE A 612 -28.12 7.62 -6.49
C ILE A 612 -27.02 8.41 -5.77
N ASN A 613 -26.66 7.97 -4.56
CA ASN A 613 -25.61 8.60 -3.75
C ASN A 613 -24.38 7.69 -3.61
N ILE A 614 -23.36 7.91 -4.44
CA ILE A 614 -22.09 7.17 -4.41
C ILE A 614 -20.88 8.08 -4.57
N GLN A 615 -19.72 7.65 -4.05
CA GLN A 615 -18.43 8.28 -4.32
C GLN A 615 -17.70 7.54 -5.45
N SER A 616 -17.41 8.25 -6.54
CA SER A 616 -16.69 7.69 -7.71
C SER A 616 -15.69 8.69 -8.25
N GLN A 617 -14.81 8.24 -9.14
CA GLN A 617 -13.88 9.16 -9.81
C GLN A 617 -14.62 10.04 -10.82
N ILE A 618 -14.38 11.35 -10.77
CA ILE A 618 -14.94 12.32 -11.73
C ILE A 618 -13.89 12.57 -12.81
N LEU A 619 -14.12 12.05 -14.02
CA LEU A 619 -13.22 12.21 -15.17
C LEU A 619 -13.95 11.93 -16.49
N SER A 620 -13.25 12.12 -17.60
CA SER A 620 -13.71 11.75 -18.94
C SER A 620 -12.80 10.70 -19.59
N ILE A 621 -13.37 9.63 -20.14
CA ILE A 621 -12.66 8.63 -20.95
C ILE A 621 -13.32 8.63 -22.34
N GLY A 622 -12.54 8.87 -23.39
CA GLY A 622 -13.07 8.86 -24.77
C GLY A 622 -14.22 9.85 -24.99
N ASN A 623 -14.14 11.06 -24.42
CA ASN A 623 -15.17 12.13 -24.45
C ASN A 623 -16.49 11.80 -23.73
N VAL A 624 -16.58 10.69 -22.99
CA VAL A 624 -17.71 10.42 -22.10
C VAL A 624 -17.31 10.76 -20.68
N SER A 625 -18.05 11.66 -20.04
CA SER A 625 -17.85 12.02 -18.63
C SER A 625 -18.51 10.98 -17.71
N TYR A 626 -17.81 10.62 -16.64
CA TYR A 626 -18.29 9.72 -15.59
C TYR A 626 -18.39 10.47 -14.25
N PRO A 627 -19.41 10.16 -13.42
CA PRO A 627 -20.50 9.21 -13.67
C PRO A 627 -21.46 9.65 -14.79
N ASN A 628 -22.07 8.69 -15.48
CA ASN A 628 -22.99 8.90 -16.61
C ASN A 628 -24.32 8.18 -16.35
N LYS A 629 -25.45 8.84 -16.61
CA LYS A 629 -26.81 8.33 -16.37
C LYS A 629 -27.64 8.37 -17.64
N LYS A 630 -28.32 7.27 -17.96
CA LYS A 630 -29.19 7.13 -19.13
C LYS A 630 -30.54 6.50 -18.77
N TYR A 631 -31.58 6.87 -19.50
CA TYR A 631 -32.93 6.30 -19.37
C TYR A 631 -33.39 5.61 -20.66
N GLU A 632 -34.22 4.58 -20.51
CA GLU A 632 -34.88 3.86 -21.60
C GLU A 632 -36.30 3.45 -21.18
N ILE A 633 -37.29 3.62 -22.05
CA ILE A 633 -38.66 3.14 -21.83
C ILE A 633 -38.80 1.71 -22.36
N VAL A 634 -38.93 0.73 -21.46
CA VAL A 634 -38.92 -0.69 -21.80
C VAL A 634 -40.32 -1.20 -22.18
N LYS A 635 -41.36 -0.70 -21.50
CA LYS A 635 -42.74 -1.17 -21.71
C LYS A 635 -43.74 -0.03 -21.58
N ARG A 636 -44.79 -0.07 -22.41
CA ARG A 636 -45.89 0.90 -22.46
C ARG A 636 -47.23 0.16 -22.56
N ASP A 637 -48.18 0.39 -21.65
CA ASP A 637 -49.54 -0.16 -21.71
C ASP A 637 -50.61 0.89 -21.35
N ASP A 638 -51.27 1.43 -22.37
CA ASP A 638 -52.33 2.43 -22.23
C ASP A 638 -53.59 1.93 -21.52
N THR A 639 -53.83 0.62 -21.49
CA THR A 639 -55.06 0.03 -20.92
C THR A 639 -55.00 0.05 -19.40
N THR A 640 -53.84 -0.34 -18.86
CA THR A 640 -53.60 -0.39 -17.42
C THR A 640 -52.98 0.90 -16.88
N GLY A 641 -52.36 1.70 -17.75
CA GLY A 641 -51.60 2.91 -17.40
C GLY A 641 -50.17 2.61 -16.94
N ASN A 642 -49.65 1.40 -17.21
CA ASN A 642 -48.33 1.01 -16.74
C ASN A 642 -47.24 1.42 -17.75
N VAL A 643 -46.16 1.99 -17.23
CA VAL A 643 -44.92 2.26 -17.97
C VAL A 643 -43.71 1.77 -17.17
N THR A 644 -42.79 1.06 -17.81
CA THR A 644 -41.55 0.59 -17.17
C THR A 644 -40.36 1.37 -17.69
N ILE A 645 -39.64 2.04 -16.79
CA ILE A 645 -38.44 2.81 -17.10
C ILE A 645 -37.22 2.07 -16.59
N LYS A 646 -36.23 1.89 -17.46
CA LYS A 646 -34.90 1.39 -17.12
C LYS A 646 -33.93 2.55 -16.99
N THR A 647 -33.15 2.55 -15.92
CA THR A 647 -32.02 3.46 -15.75
C THR A 647 -30.72 2.68 -15.86
N THR A 648 -29.77 3.21 -16.63
CA THR A 648 -28.40 2.70 -16.67
C THR A 648 -27.44 3.75 -16.14
N PHE A 649 -26.72 3.41 -15.08
CA PHE A 649 -25.76 4.27 -14.40
C PHE A 649 -24.35 3.69 -14.54
N GLN A 650 -23.43 4.47 -15.11
CA GLN A 650 -22.04 4.07 -15.36
C GLN A 650 -21.08 4.94 -14.56
N TYR A 651 -20.11 4.34 -13.89
CA TYR A 651 -19.18 5.04 -13.00
C TYR A 651 -17.84 4.32 -12.90
N LEU A 652 -16.79 5.05 -12.51
CA LEU A 652 -15.47 4.49 -12.27
C LEU A 652 -15.20 4.36 -10.76
N PRO A 653 -14.95 3.15 -10.23
CA PRO A 653 -14.60 2.95 -8.83
C PRO A 653 -13.41 3.79 -8.36
N LEU A 654 -13.32 4.07 -7.06
CA LEU A 654 -12.11 4.66 -6.47
C LEU A 654 -10.98 3.62 -6.42
N GLY A 655 -9.74 4.08 -6.56
CA GLY A 655 -8.55 3.24 -6.40
C GLY A 655 -8.31 2.23 -7.53
N VAL A 656 -8.87 2.48 -8.73
CA VAL A 656 -8.59 1.70 -9.95
C VAL A 656 -8.05 2.61 -11.06
N ASP A 657 -7.32 2.03 -12.01
CA ASP A 657 -6.81 2.74 -13.18
C ASP A 657 -7.96 3.36 -14.02
N GLN A 658 -7.69 4.53 -14.61
CA GLN A 658 -8.60 5.24 -15.52
C GLN A 658 -8.66 4.57 -16.90
N LYS A 659 -9.32 3.42 -17.00
CA LYS A 659 -9.43 2.60 -18.22
C LYS A 659 -10.87 2.16 -18.46
N GLN A 660 -11.27 2.05 -19.74
CA GLN A 660 -12.64 1.67 -20.15
C GLN A 660 -13.11 0.36 -19.49
N LYS A 661 -12.22 -0.63 -19.39
CA LYS A 661 -12.50 -1.95 -18.79
C LYS A 661 -12.88 -1.92 -17.30
N ASN A 662 -12.57 -0.83 -16.61
CA ASN A 662 -12.80 -0.69 -15.17
C ASN A 662 -14.12 0.05 -14.87
N ILE A 663 -14.85 0.52 -15.89
CA ILE A 663 -16.14 1.19 -15.72
C ILE A 663 -17.17 0.15 -15.27
N LEU A 664 -17.79 0.39 -14.12
CA LEU A 664 -18.93 -0.37 -13.66
C LEU A 664 -20.21 0.19 -14.25
N THR A 665 -21.15 -0.71 -14.56
CA THR A 665 -22.47 -0.36 -15.06
C THR A 665 -23.50 -1.01 -14.17
N TYR A 666 -24.38 -0.20 -13.59
CA TYR A 666 -25.54 -0.63 -12.84
C TYR A 666 -26.79 -0.35 -13.67
N SER A 667 -27.77 -1.25 -13.63
CA SER A 667 -29.07 -1.01 -14.27
C SER A 667 -30.22 -1.53 -13.44
N GLU A 668 -31.28 -0.74 -13.35
CA GLU A 668 -32.50 -1.10 -12.61
C GLU A 668 -33.73 -0.61 -13.36
N GLU A 669 -34.82 -1.37 -13.24
CA GLU A 669 -36.12 -1.05 -13.84
C GLU A 669 -37.15 -0.71 -12.77
N LYS A 670 -37.95 0.33 -13.02
CA LYS A 670 -39.07 0.72 -12.17
C LYS A 670 -40.34 0.82 -13.00
N GLU A 671 -41.40 0.15 -12.53
CA GLU A 671 -42.74 0.33 -13.09
C GLU A 671 -43.44 1.52 -12.40
N TYR A 672 -44.03 2.38 -13.23
CA TYR A 672 -44.87 3.50 -12.85
C TYR A 672 -46.29 3.26 -13.33
N LYS A 673 -47.26 3.69 -12.52
CA LYS A 673 -48.67 3.73 -12.91
C LYS A 673 -49.08 5.19 -13.15
N ILE A 674 -49.36 5.50 -14.41
CA ILE A 674 -49.77 6.82 -14.89
C ILE A 674 -51.20 6.73 -15.46
N PHE A 675 -51.61 7.73 -16.25
CA PHE A 675 -52.94 7.79 -16.83
C PHE A 675 -53.25 6.63 -17.76
N ASN A 676 -54.46 6.08 -17.66
CA ASN A 676 -54.94 4.99 -18.53
C ASN A 676 -56.19 5.40 -19.31
N LYS A 677 -56.46 4.68 -20.40
CA LYS A 677 -57.56 5.00 -21.33
C LYS A 677 -58.97 4.95 -20.72
N THR A 678 -59.15 4.27 -19.60
CA THR A 678 -60.46 4.10 -18.93
C THR A 678 -60.75 5.17 -17.88
N MET A 679 -59.74 5.98 -17.51
CA MET A 679 -59.91 7.07 -16.55
C MET A 679 -60.70 8.24 -17.15
N SER A 680 -61.41 8.99 -16.30
CA SER A 680 -62.19 10.15 -16.75
C SER A 680 -61.28 11.29 -17.22
N HIS A 681 -61.63 11.86 -18.38
CA HIS A 681 -60.91 12.96 -19.01
C HIS A 681 -61.54 14.30 -18.61
N ASN A 682 -60.79 15.19 -17.97
CA ASN A 682 -61.27 16.51 -17.60
C ASN A 682 -60.13 17.53 -17.55
N LEU A 683 -60.31 18.69 -18.17
CA LEU A 683 -59.39 19.82 -18.03
C LEU A 683 -60.14 20.97 -17.35
N VAL A 684 -59.69 21.35 -16.16
CA VAL A 684 -60.35 22.39 -15.35
C VAL A 684 -59.50 23.65 -15.36
N PHE A 685 -60.05 24.72 -15.93
CA PHE A 685 -59.48 26.06 -15.73
C PHE A 685 -59.71 26.53 -14.30
N VAL A 686 -58.74 27.25 -13.73
CA VAL A 686 -58.81 27.86 -12.40
C VAL A 686 -59.91 28.94 -12.39
N GLY A 687 -60.85 28.88 -11.44
CA GLY A 687 -61.96 29.83 -11.33
C GLY A 687 -63.29 29.21 -10.89
N ASN A 688 -64.37 29.98 -10.96
CA ASN A 688 -65.70 29.63 -10.40
C ASN A 688 -66.67 29.03 -11.44
N GLY A 689 -66.16 28.63 -12.62
CA GLY A 689 -66.92 27.91 -13.65
C GLY A 689 -67.61 28.76 -14.71
N GLY A 690 -67.53 30.10 -14.69
CA GLY A 690 -68.09 30.97 -15.74
C GLY A 690 -67.21 31.09 -16.99
N GLU A 691 -67.75 31.43 -18.16
CA GLU A 691 -66.91 31.58 -19.39
C GLU A 691 -66.00 32.82 -19.37
N LYS A 692 -66.36 33.85 -18.58
CA LYS A 692 -65.61 35.09 -18.39
C LYS A 692 -65.57 35.48 -16.91
N GLU A 693 -64.39 35.65 -16.33
CA GLU A 693 -64.23 35.90 -14.89
C GLU A 693 -63.15 36.95 -14.58
N ASP A 694 -63.35 37.71 -13.50
CA ASP A 694 -62.36 38.68 -12.99
C ASP A 694 -61.38 37.96 -12.06
N ILE A 695 -60.10 37.99 -12.43
CA ILE A 695 -59.03 37.31 -11.68
C ILE A 695 -58.87 37.86 -10.26
N LYS A 696 -59.28 39.12 -10.00
CA LYS A 696 -59.22 39.72 -8.66
C LYS A 696 -60.11 38.98 -7.64
N ASN A 697 -61.12 38.29 -8.14
CA ASN A 697 -62.10 37.53 -7.36
C ASN A 697 -61.80 36.02 -7.32
N ILE A 698 -60.71 35.56 -7.95
CA ILE A 698 -60.29 34.16 -7.96
C ILE A 698 -59.00 34.06 -7.12
N PRO A 699 -59.03 33.48 -5.91
CA PRO A 699 -57.90 33.47 -4.99
C PRO A 699 -56.58 33.00 -5.61
N GLU A 700 -56.63 31.98 -6.47
CA GLU A 700 -55.48 31.38 -7.13
C GLU A 700 -54.90 32.24 -8.27
N LEU A 701 -55.70 33.15 -8.86
CA LEU A 701 -55.30 34.03 -9.96
C LEU A 701 -55.21 35.50 -9.55
N LYS A 702 -55.62 35.86 -8.31
CA LYS A 702 -55.60 37.23 -7.80
C LYS A 702 -54.21 37.86 -7.90
N GLY A 703 -53.18 37.06 -7.60
CA GLY A 703 -51.78 37.47 -7.74
C GLY A 703 -51.38 37.86 -9.17
N LEU A 704 -52.12 37.45 -10.21
CA LEU A 704 -51.88 37.88 -11.60
C LEU A 704 -52.34 39.32 -11.85
N SER A 705 -53.38 39.81 -11.15
CA SER A 705 -53.76 41.24 -11.20
C SER A 705 -52.80 42.13 -10.43
N GLU A 706 -52.13 41.55 -9.44
CA GLU A 706 -51.07 42.20 -8.67
C GLU A 706 -49.70 42.00 -9.34
N SER A 707 -49.63 41.14 -10.36
CA SER A 707 -48.43 40.89 -11.16
C SER A 707 -48.32 41.90 -12.29
N ASN A 708 -47.16 42.53 -12.38
CA ASN A 708 -46.77 43.55 -13.36
C ASN A 708 -46.51 42.98 -14.77
N LEU A 709 -47.47 42.17 -15.24
CA LEU A 709 -47.49 41.51 -16.54
C LEU A 709 -48.69 42.03 -17.33
N LEU A 710 -48.46 42.37 -18.60
CA LEU A 710 -49.55 42.65 -19.51
C LEU A 710 -50.22 41.34 -19.94
N PRO A 711 -51.49 41.38 -20.35
CA PRO A 711 -52.12 40.26 -21.06
C PRO A 711 -51.24 39.64 -22.15
N SER A 712 -50.50 40.43 -22.94
CA SER A 712 -49.64 39.94 -24.02
C SER A 712 -48.40 39.21 -23.55
N SER A 713 -48.07 39.32 -22.26
CA SER A 713 -46.96 38.60 -21.66
C SER A 713 -47.24 37.10 -21.56
N PHE A 714 -48.51 36.69 -21.63
CA PHE A 714 -48.89 35.29 -21.69
C PHE A 714 -48.93 34.86 -23.17
N ASN A 715 -48.04 33.95 -23.55
CA ASN A 715 -47.93 33.45 -24.92
C ASN A 715 -48.17 31.94 -25.00
N THR A 716 -48.51 31.47 -26.20
CA THR A 716 -48.88 30.08 -26.47
C THR A 716 -47.70 29.10 -26.50
N LYS A 717 -46.45 29.60 -26.53
CA LYS A 717 -45.24 28.79 -26.60
C LYS A 717 -44.65 28.47 -25.22
N ASP A 718 -45.05 29.19 -24.17
CA ASP A 718 -44.65 28.96 -22.78
C ASP A 718 -45.76 28.22 -21.99
N LEU A 719 -45.64 26.89 -21.96
CA LEU A 719 -46.55 25.98 -21.26
C LEU A 719 -46.65 26.26 -19.75
N THR A 720 -45.61 26.82 -19.15
CA THR A 720 -45.56 27.21 -17.73
C THR A 720 -46.46 28.39 -17.39
N SER A 721 -46.60 29.31 -18.34
CA SER A 721 -47.53 30.44 -18.23
C SER A 721 -48.99 29.99 -18.32
N ILE A 722 -49.26 28.90 -19.04
CA ILE A 722 -50.60 28.30 -19.18
C ILE A 722 -50.99 27.49 -17.93
N LEU A 723 -50.03 26.77 -17.32
CA LEU A 723 -50.23 25.98 -16.10
C LEU A 723 -50.92 26.75 -14.98
N LYS A 724 -50.64 28.05 -14.82
CA LYS A 724 -51.23 28.91 -13.78
C LYS A 724 -52.75 29.03 -13.91
N PHE A 725 -53.28 28.86 -15.12
CA PHE A 725 -54.70 28.93 -15.41
C PHE A 725 -55.36 27.55 -15.41
N ILE A 726 -54.60 26.46 -15.27
CA ILE A 726 -55.12 25.09 -15.22
C ILE A 726 -55.02 24.56 -13.78
N ASN A 727 -56.12 24.06 -13.25
CA ASN A 727 -56.13 23.39 -11.96
C ASN A 727 -55.62 21.96 -12.15
N THR A 728 -54.32 21.76 -11.94
CA THR A 728 -53.64 20.46 -12.12
C THR A 728 -54.09 19.38 -11.14
N ASP A 729 -54.64 19.76 -9.98
CA ASP A 729 -55.13 18.80 -8.98
C ASP A 729 -56.51 18.21 -9.37
N ARG A 730 -57.30 18.97 -10.13
CA ARG A 730 -58.65 18.57 -10.59
C ARG A 730 -58.70 18.18 -12.07
N SER A 731 -57.60 18.37 -12.79
CA SER A 731 -57.45 17.99 -14.20
C SER A 731 -56.87 16.59 -14.31
N THR A 732 -57.42 15.80 -15.24
CA THR A 732 -57.04 14.41 -15.47
C THR A 732 -57.03 14.07 -16.96
N GLY A 733 -55.98 13.39 -17.40
CA GLY A 733 -55.84 12.84 -18.75
C GLY A 733 -55.27 13.80 -19.79
N TYR A 734 -55.27 15.10 -19.54
CA TYR A 734 -54.77 16.12 -20.45
C TYR A 734 -53.38 16.63 -20.01
N PRO A 735 -52.27 16.00 -20.44
CA PRO A 735 -50.93 16.49 -20.11
C PRO A 735 -50.65 17.76 -20.90
N ILE A 736 -50.17 18.77 -20.20
CA ILE A 736 -50.10 20.13 -20.72
C ILE A 736 -49.04 20.22 -21.82
N SER A 737 -47.90 19.56 -21.68
CA SER A 737 -46.88 19.48 -22.74
C SER A 737 -47.31 18.83 -24.05
N LYS A 738 -48.45 18.11 -24.10
CA LYS A 738 -48.98 17.52 -25.34
C LYS A 738 -50.18 18.29 -25.90
N MET A 739 -50.66 19.31 -25.19
CA MET A 739 -51.77 20.16 -25.63
C MET A 739 -51.30 21.34 -26.48
N THR A 740 -52.13 21.75 -27.43
CA THR A 740 -51.99 22.99 -28.18
C THR A 740 -52.82 24.08 -27.52
N PHE A 741 -52.20 25.20 -27.20
CA PHE A 741 -52.89 26.34 -26.61
C PHE A 741 -52.88 27.55 -27.56
N LYS A 742 -53.98 28.30 -27.55
CA LYS A 742 -54.13 29.60 -28.20
C LYS A 742 -54.50 30.63 -27.13
N ILE A 743 -53.72 31.70 -27.04
CA ILE A 743 -53.93 32.81 -26.10
C ILE A 743 -54.18 34.07 -26.92
N ILE A 744 -55.26 34.78 -26.60
CA ILE A 744 -55.64 36.05 -27.21
C ILE A 744 -55.61 37.13 -26.12
N PRO A 745 -54.56 37.97 -26.07
CA PRO A 745 -54.42 39.03 -25.08
C PRO A 745 -54.92 40.41 -25.56
N ASN A 746 -55.29 41.29 -24.63
CA ASN A 746 -55.60 42.70 -24.88
C ASN A 746 -55.05 43.60 -23.75
N ASP A 747 -53.92 44.25 -24.02
CA ASP A 747 -53.12 45.05 -23.07
C ASP A 747 -53.70 46.42 -22.74
N ILE A 748 -54.62 46.90 -23.56
CA ILE A 748 -55.28 48.20 -23.36
C ILE A 748 -56.38 48.03 -22.31
N ASP A 749 -57.16 46.94 -22.42
CA ASP A 749 -58.29 46.68 -21.54
C ASP A 749 -57.95 45.77 -20.34
N GLY A 750 -56.80 45.09 -20.35
CA GLY A 750 -56.37 44.20 -19.27
C GLY A 750 -57.12 42.86 -19.27
N THR A 751 -57.26 42.22 -20.43
CA THR A 751 -58.04 40.96 -20.59
C THR A 751 -57.29 39.89 -21.40
N ILE A 752 -57.52 38.61 -21.11
CA ILE A 752 -56.92 37.46 -21.81
C ILE A 752 -57.93 36.32 -22.04
N THR A 753 -57.95 35.74 -23.23
CA THR A 753 -58.72 34.54 -23.55
C THR A 753 -57.78 33.37 -23.85
N ILE A 754 -57.97 32.24 -23.19
CA ILE A 754 -57.15 31.03 -23.33
C ILE A 754 -58.03 29.91 -23.91
N THR A 755 -57.57 29.31 -25.00
CA THR A 755 -58.17 28.13 -25.64
C THR A 755 -57.15 27.00 -25.66
N GLY A 756 -57.52 25.79 -25.26
CA GLY A 756 -56.64 24.62 -25.26
C GLY A 756 -57.31 23.38 -25.86
N SER A 757 -56.57 22.61 -26.67
CA SER A 757 -57.02 21.34 -27.25
C SER A 757 -55.86 20.36 -27.39
N LEU A 758 -56.15 19.05 -27.41
CA LEU A 758 -55.15 18.05 -27.80
C LEU A 758 -55.04 17.97 -29.34
N PRO A 759 -53.88 17.55 -29.87
CA PRO A 759 -53.75 17.24 -31.29
C PRO A 759 -54.61 16.04 -31.68
N ASP A 760 -55.06 16.03 -32.93
CA ASP A 760 -55.85 14.95 -33.49
C ASP A 760 -55.13 13.60 -33.35
N GLY A 761 -55.84 12.56 -32.90
CA GLY A 761 -55.29 11.21 -32.70
C GLY A 761 -54.50 10.99 -31.40
N TYR A 762 -54.55 11.92 -30.44
CA TYR A 762 -54.03 11.69 -29.08
C TYR A 762 -54.83 10.58 -28.35
N TYR A 763 -56.16 10.66 -28.36
CA TYR A 763 -57.07 9.56 -27.99
C TYR A 763 -57.62 8.86 -29.24
N SER A 764 -58.09 7.62 -29.09
CA SER A 764 -58.70 6.82 -30.16
C SER A 764 -60.17 7.16 -30.48
N ASP A 765 -60.78 8.02 -29.64
CA ASP A 765 -62.23 8.30 -29.64
C ASP A 765 -62.47 9.83 -29.78
N ASP A 766 -63.71 10.30 -29.95
CA ASP A 766 -64.12 11.74 -30.08
C ASP A 766 -63.90 12.59 -28.80
N ASN A 767 -62.98 12.18 -27.94
CA ASN A 767 -62.69 12.77 -26.63
C ASN A 767 -61.68 13.93 -26.70
N ASN A 768 -61.14 14.26 -27.88
CA ASN A 768 -60.30 15.45 -28.09
C ASN A 768 -61.16 16.73 -28.04
N LYS A 769 -61.40 17.27 -26.84
CA LYS A 769 -62.21 18.49 -26.64
C LYS A 769 -61.37 19.76 -26.69
N THR A 770 -61.99 20.85 -27.15
CA THR A 770 -61.43 22.21 -27.07
C THR A 770 -62.07 22.95 -25.89
N PHE A 771 -61.25 23.53 -25.02
CA PHE A 771 -61.69 24.27 -23.84
C PHE A 771 -61.32 25.74 -24.00
N THR A 772 -62.23 26.69 -23.68
CA THR A 772 -61.97 28.14 -23.78
C THR A 772 -62.43 28.87 -22.51
N LYS A 773 -61.62 29.83 -22.04
CA LYS A 773 -61.91 30.65 -20.85
C LYS A 773 -61.37 32.07 -21.03
N THR A 774 -62.13 33.08 -20.63
CA THR A 774 -61.68 34.49 -20.64
C THR A 774 -61.50 35.04 -19.22
N TYR A 775 -60.39 35.72 -18.99
CA TYR A 775 -60.05 36.38 -17.74
C TYR A 775 -59.92 37.90 -17.92
N ILE A 776 -60.47 38.68 -16.99
CA ILE A 776 -60.40 40.15 -16.97
C ILE A 776 -59.71 40.63 -15.68
N GLY A 777 -59.23 41.88 -15.65
CA GLY A 777 -58.66 42.50 -14.44
C GLY A 777 -57.13 42.47 -14.35
N LEU A 778 -56.42 42.23 -15.46
CA LEU A 778 -54.97 42.28 -15.60
C LEU A 778 -54.45 43.73 -15.76
N ASN A 779 -53.13 43.92 -15.60
CA ASN A 779 -52.47 45.22 -15.70
C ASN A 779 -52.44 45.82 -17.11
N LYS A 780 -52.35 47.15 -17.19
CA LYS A 780 -52.36 47.94 -18.44
C LYS A 780 -51.03 48.67 -18.64
N ILE A 781 -50.74 49.05 -19.89
CA ILE A 781 -49.50 49.76 -20.25
C ILE A 781 -49.32 51.06 -19.42
N SER A 782 -50.40 51.74 -19.05
CA SER A 782 -50.39 52.98 -18.25
C SER A 782 -49.83 52.83 -16.82
N ASP A 783 -49.65 51.60 -16.33
CA ASP A 783 -49.38 51.34 -14.91
C ASP A 783 -47.85 51.34 -14.57
N TYR A 784 -46.95 51.46 -15.56
CA TYR A 784 -45.48 51.24 -15.45
C TYR A 784 -44.62 52.55 -15.35
N LYS A 785 -43.73 52.70 -14.33
CA LYS A 785 -42.78 53.84 -14.08
C LYS A 785 -41.44 53.39 -13.45
N PHE A 786 -40.28 54.04 -13.69
CA PHE A 786 -38.93 53.62 -13.15
C PHE A 786 -37.94 54.80 -12.89
N SER A 787 -37.14 54.78 -11.80
CA SER A 787 -36.18 55.84 -11.38
C SER A 787 -35.00 55.34 -10.51
N THR A 788 -33.80 55.95 -10.62
CA THR A 788 -32.55 55.59 -9.87
C THR A 788 -31.97 56.80 -9.11
N TYR A 789 -31.45 56.59 -7.89
CA TYR A 789 -30.86 57.61 -6.99
C TYR A 789 -29.38 57.33 -6.71
N SER A 790 -28.48 58.28 -6.95
CA SER A 790 -27.02 58.13 -6.75
C SER A 790 -26.53 58.42 -5.31
N ASN A 791 -27.32 59.13 -4.52
CA ASN A 791 -27.05 59.47 -3.12
C ASN A 791 -28.30 59.20 -2.26
N PRO A 792 -28.55 57.95 -1.86
CA PRO A 792 -29.68 57.62 -1.01
C PRO A 792 -29.52 58.18 0.41
N THR A 793 -30.61 58.68 0.98
CA THR A 793 -30.62 59.36 2.29
C THR A 793 -30.34 58.42 3.48
N ASN A 794 -30.57 57.11 3.33
CA ASN A 794 -30.53 56.13 4.42
C ASN A 794 -29.45 55.04 4.28
N PHE A 795 -28.47 55.20 3.37
CA PHE A 795 -27.45 54.17 3.12
C PHE A 795 -26.02 54.71 3.22
N VAL A 796 -25.23 54.14 4.12
CA VAL A 796 -23.83 54.54 4.35
C VAL A 796 -22.91 53.80 3.37
N LYS A 797 -22.56 54.43 2.24
CA LYS A 797 -21.74 53.79 1.19
C LYS A 797 -20.38 53.24 1.68
N LYS A 798 -19.75 53.89 2.66
CA LYS A 798 -18.44 53.49 3.20
C LYS A 798 -18.44 52.27 4.13
N SER A 799 -19.60 51.72 4.50
CA SER A 799 -19.66 50.52 5.35
C SER A 799 -19.54 49.20 4.58
N LYS A 800 -19.71 49.22 3.25
CA LYS A 800 -19.68 48.03 2.38
C LYS A 800 -18.80 48.27 1.15
N ARG A 801 -18.14 47.21 0.66
CA ARG A 801 -17.51 47.19 -0.67
C ARG A 801 -18.58 47.09 -1.77
N PRO A 802 -18.32 47.57 -3.00
CA PRO A 802 -19.22 47.37 -4.13
C PRO A 802 -19.69 45.91 -4.31
N SER A 803 -18.82 44.92 -4.11
CA SER A 803 -19.15 43.48 -4.20
C SER A 803 -20.01 42.98 -3.04
N GLU A 804 -20.03 43.68 -1.91
CA GLU A 804 -20.87 43.40 -0.74
C GLU A 804 -22.24 44.07 -0.85
N ILE A 805 -22.43 44.94 -1.84
CA ILE A 805 -23.73 45.51 -2.16
C ILE A 805 -24.57 44.41 -2.79
N THR A 806 -25.65 44.07 -2.10
CA THR A 806 -26.60 43.10 -2.61
C THR A 806 -27.61 43.79 -3.53
N ILE A 807 -28.27 42.98 -4.34
CA ILE A 807 -29.39 43.43 -5.16
C ILE A 807 -30.48 44.09 -4.29
N ASN A 808 -30.70 43.59 -3.07
CA ASN A 808 -31.65 44.15 -2.12
C ASN A 808 -31.22 45.53 -1.58
N ASP A 809 -29.92 45.76 -1.37
CA ASP A 809 -29.41 47.07 -0.96
C ASP A 809 -29.72 48.14 -2.03
N VAL A 810 -29.59 47.77 -3.31
CA VAL A 810 -29.96 48.60 -4.46
C VAL A 810 -31.47 48.84 -4.51
N PHE A 811 -32.28 47.79 -4.39
CA PHE A 811 -33.74 47.92 -4.40
C PHE A 811 -34.30 48.80 -3.29
N ASN A 812 -33.74 48.72 -2.09
CA ASN A 812 -34.28 49.41 -0.92
C ASN A 812 -33.85 50.88 -0.83
N ASN A 813 -32.74 51.25 -1.47
CA ASN A 813 -32.15 52.57 -1.25
C ASN A 813 -31.91 53.35 -2.55
N PHE A 814 -31.58 52.67 -3.66
CA PHE A 814 -31.05 53.32 -4.86
C PHE A 814 -32.02 53.34 -6.04
N VAL A 815 -33.18 52.68 -5.97
CA VAL A 815 -34.14 52.62 -7.10
C VAL A 815 -35.58 52.72 -6.61
N SER A 816 -36.47 53.25 -7.45
CA SER A 816 -37.92 53.27 -7.23
C SER A 816 -38.65 53.05 -8.55
N TYR A 817 -39.61 52.12 -8.57
CA TYR A 817 -40.41 51.82 -9.76
C TYR A 817 -41.83 51.36 -9.37
N SER A 818 -42.79 51.56 -10.26
CA SER A 818 -44.16 51.07 -10.14
C SER A 818 -44.58 50.34 -11.41
N GLY A 819 -45.46 49.36 -11.30
CA GLY A 819 -45.94 48.60 -12.45
C GLY A 819 -44.94 47.64 -13.09
N TYR A 820 -43.66 47.60 -12.70
CA TYR A 820 -42.67 46.57 -13.13
C TYR A 820 -42.52 45.47 -12.07
N ASN A 821 -42.46 44.20 -12.48
CA ASN A 821 -42.31 43.11 -11.49
C ASN A 821 -40.88 43.15 -10.95
N SER A 822 -40.73 43.15 -9.63
CA SER A 822 -39.41 43.13 -8.99
C SER A 822 -38.58 41.92 -9.41
N SER A 823 -39.21 40.80 -9.80
CA SER A 823 -38.52 39.63 -10.35
C SER A 823 -38.05 39.77 -11.81
N ASN A 824 -38.60 40.74 -12.57
CA ASN A 824 -38.33 40.91 -13.99
C ASN A 824 -37.45 42.12 -14.29
N VAL A 825 -37.24 42.96 -13.28
CA VAL A 825 -36.13 43.89 -13.20
C VAL A 825 -34.99 43.10 -12.58
N SER A 826 -34.17 42.44 -13.39
CA SER A 826 -32.89 42.00 -12.88
C SER A 826 -31.97 43.21 -12.85
N LEU A 827 -31.03 43.21 -11.93
CA LEU A 827 -29.96 44.18 -11.96
C LEU A 827 -28.66 43.42 -11.84
N GLU A 828 -27.79 43.66 -12.80
CA GLU A 828 -26.44 43.16 -12.78
C GLU A 828 -25.59 44.23 -12.09
N LEU A 829 -25.09 43.84 -10.92
CA LEU A 829 -24.12 44.62 -10.18
C LEU A 829 -22.75 44.32 -10.76
N ILE A 830 -22.11 45.35 -11.29
CA ILE A 830 -20.74 45.27 -11.76
C ILE A 830 -19.89 46.01 -10.72
N PRO A 831 -19.47 45.31 -9.64
CA PRO A 831 -18.68 45.91 -8.59
C PRO A 831 -17.25 46.13 -9.08
N ASN A 832 -16.70 47.29 -8.78
CA ASN A 832 -15.28 47.56 -8.87
C ASN A 832 -14.78 47.91 -7.47
N ASP A 833 -14.44 46.88 -6.71
CA ASP A 833 -13.94 47.03 -5.34
C ASP A 833 -12.59 47.73 -5.29
N LYS A 834 -11.80 47.69 -6.37
CA LYS A 834 -10.53 48.42 -6.42
C LYS A 834 -10.76 49.93 -6.34
N ASP A 835 -11.75 50.43 -7.07
CA ASP A 835 -12.02 51.87 -7.20
C ASP A 835 -13.20 52.36 -6.35
N GLY A 836 -13.92 51.46 -5.65
CA GLY A 836 -15.07 51.81 -4.80
C GLY A 836 -16.30 52.27 -5.60
N ILE A 837 -16.47 51.71 -6.81
CA ILE A 837 -17.53 52.07 -7.76
C ILE A 837 -18.43 50.87 -8.01
N LEU A 838 -19.73 51.11 -8.05
CA LEU A 838 -20.74 50.13 -8.44
C LEU A 838 -21.47 50.63 -9.69
N THR A 839 -21.30 49.91 -10.81
CA THR A 839 -22.16 50.12 -11.98
C THR A 839 -23.36 49.20 -11.85
N ILE A 840 -24.55 49.80 -11.86
CA ILE A 840 -25.82 49.10 -11.77
C ILE A 840 -26.42 49.03 -13.16
N LYS A 841 -26.42 47.84 -13.74
CA LYS A 841 -27.09 47.57 -15.01
C LYS A 841 -28.47 47.02 -14.70
N TYR A 842 -29.49 47.86 -14.79
CA TYR A 842 -30.86 47.40 -14.76
C TYR A 842 -31.16 46.70 -16.07
N ILE A 843 -31.60 45.45 -15.97
CA ILE A 843 -31.96 44.59 -17.08
C ILE A 843 -33.43 44.27 -16.91
N LEU A 844 -34.23 44.72 -17.87
CA LEU A 844 -35.60 44.25 -17.99
C LEU A 844 -35.58 43.00 -18.86
N SER A 845 -36.34 41.99 -18.45
CA SER A 845 -36.55 40.79 -19.24
C SER A 845 -36.93 41.15 -20.69
N SER A 846 -36.32 40.47 -21.67
CA SER A 846 -36.69 40.58 -23.09
C SER A 846 -38.15 40.18 -23.37
N HIS A 847 -38.82 39.55 -22.40
CA HIS A 847 -40.25 39.22 -22.46
C HIS A 847 -41.17 40.43 -22.28
N TYR A 848 -40.67 41.57 -21.81
CA TYR A 848 -41.44 42.81 -21.90
C TYR A 848 -41.62 43.19 -23.36
N ASN A 849 -42.86 43.47 -23.75
CA ASN A 849 -43.17 44.01 -25.07
C ASN A 849 -42.40 45.33 -25.27
N ASP A 850 -41.94 45.65 -26.48
CA ASP A 850 -41.24 46.89 -26.83
C ASP A 850 -41.95 48.14 -26.28
N SER A 851 -43.29 48.12 -26.23
CA SER A 851 -44.14 49.16 -25.63
C SER A 851 -43.88 49.43 -24.14
N ILE A 852 -43.33 48.47 -23.39
CA ILE A 852 -42.87 48.60 -22.00
C ILE A 852 -41.34 48.66 -21.91
N GLY A 853 -40.65 47.80 -22.68
CA GLY A 853 -39.19 47.61 -22.60
C GLY A 853 -38.37 48.82 -23.04
N LEU A 854 -38.94 49.71 -23.86
CA LEU A 854 -38.29 50.97 -24.28
C LEU A 854 -38.70 52.19 -23.44
N LEU A 855 -39.61 52.03 -22.47
CA LEU A 855 -40.01 53.12 -21.57
C LEU A 855 -38.89 53.42 -20.54
N ASN A 856 -38.95 54.60 -19.91
CA ASN A 856 -38.11 54.98 -18.77
C ASN A 856 -36.58 54.88 -18.99
N GLY A 857 -36.13 55.05 -20.24
CA GLY A 857 -34.71 55.16 -20.61
C GLY A 857 -33.98 53.84 -20.81
N PHE A 858 -34.70 52.72 -20.95
CA PHE A 858 -34.14 51.42 -21.31
C PHE A 858 -33.90 51.32 -22.82
N THR A 859 -32.80 50.65 -23.20
CA THR A 859 -32.40 50.40 -24.59
C THR A 859 -32.33 48.91 -24.87
N LYS A 860 -32.72 48.47 -26.06
CA LYS A 860 -32.69 47.07 -26.47
C LYS A 860 -31.31 46.70 -27.03
N ASP A 861 -30.67 45.66 -26.50
CA ASP A 861 -29.42 45.13 -27.03
C ASP A 861 -29.65 44.26 -28.28
N THR A 862 -28.54 43.79 -28.88
CA THR A 862 -28.56 42.93 -30.07
C THR A 862 -29.21 41.56 -29.85
N ASN A 863 -29.40 41.16 -28.59
CA ASN A 863 -30.04 39.90 -28.20
C ASN A 863 -31.52 40.11 -27.82
N GLY A 864 -32.05 41.33 -27.96
CA GLY A 864 -33.44 41.67 -27.69
C GLY A 864 -33.75 41.95 -26.22
N THR A 865 -32.74 42.03 -25.36
CA THR A 865 -32.88 42.34 -23.93
C THR A 865 -32.81 43.84 -23.69
N TYR A 866 -33.69 44.36 -22.84
CA TYR A 866 -33.71 45.78 -22.51
C TYR A 866 -32.81 46.05 -21.31
N TYR A 867 -31.94 47.05 -21.42
CA TYR A 867 -31.05 47.40 -20.34
C TYR A 867 -30.89 48.91 -20.19
N ARG A 868 -30.51 49.32 -18.99
CA ARG A 868 -30.18 50.68 -18.59
C ARG A 868 -29.00 50.63 -17.62
N LEU A 869 -28.02 51.50 -17.80
CA LEU A 869 -26.82 51.56 -16.96
C LEU A 869 -26.82 52.84 -16.12
N ASP A 870 -26.67 52.71 -14.81
CA ASP A 870 -26.49 53.82 -13.88
C ASP A 870 -25.24 53.55 -13.01
N VAL A 871 -24.41 54.57 -12.74
CA VAL A 871 -23.14 54.41 -11.98
C VAL A 871 -23.25 55.10 -10.63
N VAL A 872 -22.84 54.41 -9.56
CA VAL A 872 -22.83 54.91 -8.18
C VAL A 872 -21.42 54.78 -7.59
N SER A 873 -20.82 55.89 -7.15
CA SER A 873 -19.48 55.93 -6.54
C SER A 873 -19.49 56.24 -5.04
N GLY A 874 -18.38 55.93 -4.36
CA GLY A 874 -18.12 56.30 -2.96
C GLY A 874 -18.18 55.14 -1.96
N PHE A 875 -18.11 53.89 -2.42
CA PHE A 875 -18.08 52.69 -1.57
C PHE A 875 -16.69 52.41 -0.99
N LYS A 876 -16.59 51.40 -0.12
CA LYS A 876 -15.32 50.95 0.46
C LYS A 876 -14.50 50.14 -0.56
N THR A 877 -13.18 50.27 -0.56
CA THR A 877 -12.30 49.57 -1.51
C THR A 877 -11.76 48.24 -0.97
N THR A 878 -11.21 47.37 -1.83
CA THR A 878 -10.52 46.12 -1.44
C THR A 878 -9.37 46.40 -0.49
N GLU A 879 -8.56 47.41 -0.77
CA GLU A 879 -7.43 47.80 0.07
C GLU A 879 -7.91 48.25 1.47
N GLU A 880 -8.99 49.03 1.53
CA GLU A 880 -9.64 49.44 2.78
C GLU A 880 -10.31 48.27 3.55
N TYR A 881 -10.58 47.12 2.91
CA TYR A 881 -11.16 45.94 3.55
C TYR A 881 -10.10 44.94 4.04
N GLU A 882 -9.14 44.58 3.20
CA GLU A 882 -8.10 43.60 3.52
C GLU A 882 -7.19 44.09 4.66
N SER A 883 -6.90 45.40 4.70
CA SER A 883 -6.17 46.04 5.79
C SER A 883 -6.85 45.89 7.17
N GLN A 884 -8.14 45.53 7.23
CA GLN A 884 -8.85 45.35 8.50
C GLN A 884 -8.59 43.98 9.14
N PHE A 885 -8.38 42.94 8.33
CA PHE A 885 -8.22 41.55 8.77
C PHE A 885 -6.79 41.01 8.56
N LEU A 886 -5.85 41.89 8.19
CA LEU A 886 -4.46 41.53 8.00
C LEU A 886 -3.76 41.26 9.34
N LEU A 887 -3.08 40.13 9.46
CA LEU A 887 -2.07 39.90 10.48
C LEU A 887 -0.71 39.79 9.82
N LYS A 888 0.10 40.85 9.88
CA LYS A 888 1.41 40.87 9.27
C LYS A 888 2.44 40.42 10.29
N PHE A 889 3.09 39.29 10.04
CA PHE A 889 4.24 38.86 10.81
C PHE A 889 5.49 39.62 10.36
N TYR A 890 6.53 39.66 11.21
CA TYR A 890 7.86 40.03 10.75
C TYR A 890 8.30 39.08 9.63
N ASP A 891 9.03 39.62 8.65
CA ASP A 891 9.61 38.77 7.60
C ASP A 891 10.57 37.78 8.27
N ASP A 892 10.60 36.55 7.78
CA ASP A 892 11.48 35.51 8.32
C ASP A 892 12.95 35.96 8.32
N ASN A 893 13.35 36.88 7.45
CA ASN A 893 14.72 37.39 7.35
C ASN A 893 14.94 38.74 8.04
N ASP A 894 13.93 39.25 8.76
CA ASP A 894 14.04 40.53 9.46
C ASP A 894 15.14 40.45 10.53
N VAL A 895 16.03 41.45 10.56
CA VAL A 895 17.19 41.53 11.46
C VAL A 895 16.77 41.43 12.93
N ILE A 896 15.54 41.83 13.24
CA ILE A 896 14.95 41.73 14.59
C ILE A 896 14.89 40.28 15.09
N LEU A 897 14.88 39.29 14.19
CA LEU A 897 14.81 37.85 14.51
C LEU A 897 16.19 37.20 14.66
N ASN A 898 17.29 37.91 14.38
CA ASN A 898 18.63 37.33 14.41
C ASN A 898 19.01 36.76 15.78
N GLU A 899 18.66 37.45 16.87
CA GLU A 899 19.01 37.03 18.24
C GLU A 899 18.30 35.72 18.63
N ILE A 900 17.01 35.59 18.35
CA ILE A 900 16.28 34.36 18.68
C ILE A 900 16.70 33.19 17.79
N LYS A 901 17.10 33.44 16.53
CA LYS A 901 17.53 32.39 15.58
C LYS A 901 18.88 31.75 15.87
N LYS A 902 19.63 32.28 16.84
CA LYS A 902 20.85 31.65 17.37
C LYS A 902 20.57 30.32 18.08
N TYR A 903 19.36 30.14 18.57
CA TYR A 903 18.95 28.96 19.33
C TYR A 903 18.17 27.99 18.44
N THR A 904 18.26 26.70 18.76
CA THR A 904 17.51 25.68 18.04
C THR A 904 16.03 25.74 18.43
N PRO A 905 15.10 25.30 17.57
CA PRO A 905 13.68 25.24 17.92
C PRO A 905 13.41 24.50 19.24
N GLN A 906 14.13 23.42 19.54
CA GLN A 906 13.99 22.68 20.80
C GLN A 906 14.50 23.48 22.01
N GLN A 907 15.64 24.19 21.89
CA GLN A 907 16.15 25.05 22.96
C GLN A 907 15.19 26.20 23.27
N ILE A 908 14.58 26.77 22.22
CA ILE A 908 13.54 27.80 22.35
C ILE A 908 12.33 27.21 23.08
N ASN A 909 11.84 26.05 22.66
CA ASN A 909 10.71 25.36 23.28
C ASN A 909 10.94 25.08 24.78
N GLN A 910 12.08 24.47 25.12
CA GLN A 910 12.46 24.13 26.49
C GLN A 910 12.59 25.38 27.38
N THR A 911 13.17 26.46 26.84
CA THR A 911 13.33 27.73 27.58
C THR A 911 11.97 28.41 27.82
N LEU A 912 11.07 28.39 26.83
CA LEU A 912 9.77 29.05 26.93
C LEU A 912 8.75 28.26 27.76
N ASN A 913 8.90 26.94 27.86
CA ASN A 913 8.01 26.06 28.63
C ASN A 913 8.61 25.58 29.98
N GLN A 914 9.83 26.00 30.32
CA GLN A 914 10.52 25.71 31.59
C GLN A 914 10.74 24.21 31.87
N GLU A 915 11.15 23.44 30.86
CA GLU A 915 11.40 22.00 30.99
C GLU A 915 12.91 21.71 31.20
N GLY A 916 13.32 21.21 32.38
CA GLY A 916 14.68 20.70 32.68
C GLY A 916 15.60 21.59 33.53
N GLU A 917 16.59 20.99 34.22
CA GLU A 917 17.47 21.68 35.21
C GLU A 917 18.65 22.49 34.63
N THR A 918 18.94 22.42 33.33
CA THR A 918 20.21 22.95 32.74
C THR A 918 20.09 24.28 31.99
N HIS A 919 18.96 24.99 32.04
CA HIS A 919 18.66 26.09 31.10
C HIS A 919 18.75 27.53 31.64
N ASN A 920 19.29 27.73 32.85
CA ASN A 920 19.24 29.02 33.57
C ASN A 920 19.94 30.24 32.91
N ASN A 921 20.61 30.08 31.75
CA ASN A 921 21.38 31.16 31.12
C ASN A 921 20.92 31.57 29.69
N ILE A 922 19.90 30.92 29.11
CA ILE A 922 19.40 31.30 27.76
C ILE A 922 18.38 32.45 27.89
N VAL A 923 18.67 33.58 27.23
CA VAL A 923 17.77 34.75 27.19
C VAL A 923 17.28 34.96 25.76
N LEU A 924 16.06 34.48 25.47
CA LEU A 924 15.44 34.64 24.16
C LEU A 924 15.02 36.09 23.93
N LYS A 925 15.40 36.67 22.79
CA LYS A 925 15.08 38.06 22.43
C LYS A 925 14.63 38.19 20.98
N ILE A 926 13.59 38.99 20.75
CA ILE A 926 13.21 39.51 19.44
C ILE A 926 13.41 41.02 19.49
N GLY A 927 14.40 41.52 18.74
CA GLY A 927 14.90 42.88 18.86
C GLY A 927 15.38 43.17 20.28
N ASN A 928 14.80 44.20 20.91
CA ASN A 928 15.13 44.57 22.29
C ASN A 928 14.22 43.90 23.35
N LYS A 929 13.21 43.11 22.92
CA LYS A 929 12.24 42.50 23.83
C LYS A 929 12.68 41.11 24.24
N VAL A 930 12.78 40.87 25.56
CA VAL A 930 12.99 39.53 26.14
C VAL A 930 11.68 38.75 26.08
N ILE A 931 11.76 37.50 25.60
CA ILE A 931 10.63 36.60 25.42
C ILE A 931 10.67 35.53 26.51
N LYS A 932 9.63 35.46 27.34
CA LYS A 932 9.60 34.60 28.53
C LYS A 932 8.71 33.36 28.40
N ASN A 933 7.82 33.33 27.41
CA ASN A 933 6.89 32.23 27.18
C ASN A 933 6.43 32.21 25.71
N THR A 934 5.81 31.09 25.31
CA THR A 934 5.31 30.86 23.94
C THR A 934 4.29 31.93 23.49
N LYS A 935 3.48 32.47 24.41
CA LYS A 935 2.54 33.55 24.09
C LYS A 935 3.27 34.84 23.71
N GLU A 936 4.27 35.24 24.50
CA GLU A 936 5.11 36.41 24.21
C GLU A 936 5.89 36.26 22.91
N LEU A 937 6.34 35.04 22.59
CA LEU A 937 7.01 34.73 21.32
C LEU A 937 6.09 35.07 20.15
N CYS A 938 4.89 34.50 20.13
CA CYS A 938 3.93 34.70 19.04
C CYS A 938 3.49 36.15 18.90
N GLN A 939 3.30 36.85 20.03
CA GLN A 939 2.94 38.27 20.01
C GLN A 939 4.08 39.16 19.50
N ALA A 940 5.34 38.84 19.85
CA ALA A 940 6.50 39.60 19.40
C ALA A 940 6.83 39.38 17.90
N LEU A 941 6.35 38.29 17.32
CA LEU A 941 6.51 37.98 15.88
C LEU A 941 5.48 38.68 14.99
N ILE A 942 4.46 39.32 15.55
CA ILE A 942 3.48 40.11 14.81
C ILE A 942 4.03 41.53 14.64
N LYS A 943 4.19 41.95 13.39
CA LYS A 943 4.63 43.30 12.99
C LYS A 943 3.48 44.30 12.98
N GLU A 944 2.32 43.90 12.47
CA GLU A 944 1.15 44.77 12.33
C GLU A 944 -0.14 43.97 12.44
N LYS A 945 -1.16 44.58 13.06
CA LYS A 945 -2.52 44.02 13.16
C LYS A 945 -3.48 44.95 12.46
N GLY A 946 -4.35 44.39 11.62
CA GLY A 946 -5.47 45.10 11.03
C GLY A 946 -6.44 45.60 12.10
N SER A 947 -7.25 46.60 11.74
CA SER A 947 -8.16 47.28 12.68
C SER A 947 -9.17 46.34 13.33
N SER A 948 -9.68 45.33 12.61
CA SER A 948 -10.65 44.38 13.14
C SER A 948 -9.99 43.37 14.09
N ILE A 949 -8.76 42.92 13.81
CA ILE A 949 -8.00 42.05 14.74
C ILE A 949 -7.65 42.80 16.01
N SER A 950 -7.32 44.09 15.89
CA SER A 950 -6.97 44.95 17.03
C SER A 950 -8.13 45.20 18.00
N GLN A 951 -9.38 45.01 17.56
CA GLN A 951 -10.59 45.18 18.37
C GLN A 951 -11.05 43.89 19.08
N ILE A 952 -10.48 42.73 18.74
CA ILE A 952 -10.81 41.45 19.39
C ILE A 952 -10.21 41.46 20.80
N GLN A 953 -11.07 41.44 21.81
CA GLN A 953 -10.65 41.43 23.22
C GLN A 953 -10.23 40.03 23.70
N THR A 954 -10.66 38.97 23.03
CA THR A 954 -10.29 37.59 23.34
C THR A 954 -8.90 37.25 22.79
N GLU A 955 -8.09 36.59 23.60
CA GLU A 955 -6.77 36.12 23.18
C GLU A 955 -6.93 35.02 22.12
N PRO A 956 -6.11 35.01 21.05
CA PRO A 956 -6.12 33.93 20.08
C PRO A 956 -5.68 32.62 20.72
N ASP A 957 -6.17 31.51 20.22
CA ASP A 957 -5.63 30.19 20.50
C ASP A 957 -4.27 30.06 19.78
N ILE A 958 -3.20 29.79 20.54
CA ILE A 958 -1.81 29.82 20.10
C ILE A 958 -1.25 28.40 20.11
N ASN A 959 -0.93 27.88 18.93
CA ASN A 959 -0.24 26.61 18.77
C ASN A 959 1.11 26.84 18.08
N VAL A 960 2.20 26.41 18.72
CA VAL A 960 3.55 26.53 18.18
C VAL A 960 4.17 25.15 18.02
N TYR A 961 4.69 24.90 16.83
CA TYR A 961 5.34 23.66 16.46
C TYR A 961 6.82 23.92 16.25
N TYR A 962 7.66 23.25 17.04
CA TYR A 962 9.11 23.38 17.00
C TYR A 962 9.71 22.18 16.26
N ASN A 963 10.25 22.41 15.06
CA ASN A 963 10.85 21.38 14.21
C ASN A 963 12.38 21.53 14.22
N ASP A 964 12.99 20.93 15.24
CA ASP A 964 14.42 21.06 15.54
C ASP A 964 15.35 20.54 14.41
N PRO A 965 15.11 19.36 13.79
CA PRO A 965 15.94 18.86 12.69
C PRO A 965 15.99 19.79 11.47
N ASN A 966 14.91 20.52 11.20
CA ASN A 966 14.81 21.43 10.07
C ASN A 966 15.17 22.88 10.42
N GLY A 967 15.36 23.22 11.70
CA GLY A 967 15.63 24.59 12.14
C GLY A 967 14.43 25.51 11.88
N GLU A 968 13.22 25.03 12.21
CA GLU A 968 11.95 25.69 11.90
C GLU A 968 11.03 25.80 13.11
N ILE A 969 10.30 26.92 13.19
CA ILE A 969 9.18 27.12 14.10
C ILE A 969 7.96 27.53 13.28
N THR A 970 6.85 26.80 13.43
CA THR A 970 5.56 27.15 12.82
C THR A 970 4.59 27.62 13.89
N ILE A 971 3.97 28.77 13.67
CA ILE A 971 3.02 29.39 14.59
C ILE A 971 1.65 29.41 13.94
N LYS A 972 0.66 28.86 14.64
CA LYS A 972 -0.76 28.93 14.30
C LYS A 972 -1.49 29.78 15.34
N LEU A 973 -2.09 30.88 14.91
CA LEU A 973 -2.95 31.75 15.71
C LEU A 973 -4.38 31.60 15.22
N THR A 974 -5.30 31.24 16.11
CA THR A 974 -6.72 31.14 15.79
C THR A 974 -7.52 32.14 16.61
N TYR A 975 -8.04 33.17 15.97
CA TYR A 975 -9.00 34.09 16.57
C TYR A 975 -10.40 33.53 16.35
N LYS A 976 -11.07 33.14 17.44
CA LYS A 976 -12.40 32.53 17.36
C LYS A 976 -13.51 33.58 17.27
N ASN A 977 -14.54 33.28 16.50
CA ASN A 977 -15.76 34.10 16.36
C ASN A 977 -15.52 35.54 15.88
N VAL A 978 -14.64 35.75 14.89
CA VAL A 978 -14.42 37.09 14.32
C VAL A 978 -15.55 37.39 13.34
N ASN A 979 -16.41 38.35 13.68
CA ASN A 979 -17.58 38.78 12.88
C ASN A 979 -18.54 37.63 12.48
N ASN A 980 -19.44 37.25 13.39
CA ASN A 980 -20.55 36.31 13.15
C ASN A 980 -20.16 34.84 12.93
N GLY A 981 -19.16 34.35 13.67
CA GLY A 981 -18.97 32.90 13.91
C GLY A 981 -17.91 32.20 13.07
N GLU A 982 -17.14 32.93 12.26
CA GLU A 982 -15.97 32.38 11.56
C GLU A 982 -14.69 32.53 12.39
N ASP A 983 -13.85 31.48 12.36
CA ASP A 983 -12.54 31.48 13.00
C ASP A 983 -11.48 31.99 12.00
N LEU A 984 -10.72 33.03 12.36
CA LEU A 984 -9.57 33.47 11.57
C LEU A 984 -8.32 32.72 12.00
N VAL A 985 -7.81 31.86 11.11
CA VAL A 985 -6.61 31.07 11.32
C VAL A 985 -5.44 31.68 10.53
N PHE A 986 -4.41 32.11 11.25
CA PHE A 986 -3.15 32.57 10.67
C PHE A 986 -2.05 31.56 10.96
N ILE A 987 -1.38 31.08 9.91
CA ILE A 987 -0.24 30.16 10.03
C ILE A 987 0.98 30.85 9.43
N GLN A 988 2.02 31.05 10.23
CA GLN A 988 3.31 31.56 9.77
C GLN A 988 4.42 30.58 10.14
N ARG A 989 5.21 30.24 9.13
CA ARG A 989 6.42 29.42 9.29
C ARG A 989 7.64 30.33 9.32
N PHE A 990 8.51 30.12 10.30
CA PHE A 990 9.80 30.77 10.44
C PHE A 990 10.90 29.71 10.31
N THR A 991 11.92 29.97 9.49
CA THR A 991 12.99 29.02 9.15
C THR A 991 14.38 29.62 9.37
N GLY A 992 15.45 28.84 9.25
CA GLY A 992 16.82 29.36 9.44
C GLY A 992 17.20 29.58 10.91
N PHE A 993 16.50 28.93 11.84
CA PHE A 993 17.01 28.72 13.20
C PHE A 993 18.20 27.75 13.16
N ALA A 994 19.01 27.78 14.21
CA ALA A 994 20.04 26.76 14.41
C ALA A 994 19.47 25.35 14.33
N ARG A 995 20.15 24.45 13.60
CA ARG A 995 19.80 23.03 13.58
C ARG A 995 20.53 22.32 14.72
N GLY A 996 19.78 21.52 15.49
CA GLY A 996 20.28 20.93 16.72
C GLY A 996 21.30 19.83 16.52
N ASN A 997 22.38 19.90 17.30
CA ASN A 997 23.15 18.74 17.72
C ASN A 997 22.24 17.84 18.58
N GLN A 998 22.47 16.52 18.64
CA GLN A 998 21.63 15.58 19.43
C GLN A 998 21.54 15.93 20.93
N VAL A 999 22.41 16.81 21.43
CA VAL A 999 22.44 17.36 22.80
C VAL A 999 22.81 18.85 22.73
N THR A 1000 22.29 19.70 23.63
CA THR A 1000 22.63 21.14 23.73
C THR A 1000 24.15 21.35 23.86
N THR A 1001 24.77 22.07 22.90
CA THR A 1001 26.19 22.50 22.96
C THR A 1001 26.33 24.00 22.69
N ASN A 1002 27.51 24.57 22.96
CA ASN A 1002 27.84 25.97 22.63
C ASN A 1002 28.28 26.16 21.16
N ASP A 1003 28.57 25.06 20.45
CA ASP A 1003 28.90 25.10 19.04
C ASP A 1003 27.62 24.99 18.22
N VAL A 1004 27.24 26.10 17.61
CA VAL A 1004 26.03 26.21 16.80
C VAL A 1004 26.42 26.62 15.40
N PHE A 1005 25.76 26.06 14.38
CA PHE A 1005 25.97 26.43 12.99
C PHE A 1005 24.63 26.40 12.23
N SER A 1006 24.40 27.38 11.36
CA SER A 1006 23.25 27.41 10.47
C SER A 1006 23.55 28.08 9.13
N PHE A 1007 22.94 27.55 8.09
CA PHE A 1007 22.93 28.16 6.75
C PHE A 1007 21.84 29.23 6.65
N LYS A 1008 22.02 30.20 5.75
CA LYS A 1008 20.98 31.16 5.36
C LYS A 1008 19.83 30.43 4.69
N THR A 1009 18.64 31.00 4.80
CA THR A 1009 17.47 30.63 4.01
C THR A 1009 17.66 31.06 2.55
N ASN A 1010 16.91 30.49 1.60
CA ASN A 1010 17.00 30.90 0.18
C ASN A 1010 16.72 32.40 0.00
N SER A 1011 15.70 32.92 0.68
CA SER A 1011 15.31 34.33 0.58
C SER A 1011 16.39 35.27 1.12
N ARG A 1012 17.03 34.94 2.25
CA ARG A 1012 18.15 35.73 2.78
C ARG A 1012 19.41 35.62 1.93
N LEU A 1013 19.73 34.42 1.45
CA LEU A 1013 20.87 34.21 0.55
C LEU A 1013 20.75 35.11 -0.68
N PHE A 1014 19.58 35.13 -1.32
CA PHE A 1014 19.34 35.96 -2.50
C PHE A 1014 19.23 37.44 -2.18
N SER A 1015 18.62 37.83 -1.06
CA SER A 1015 18.54 39.24 -0.65
C SER A 1015 19.94 39.83 -0.38
N ASP A 1016 20.78 39.09 0.33
CA ASP A 1016 22.14 39.53 0.67
C ASP A 1016 23.07 39.46 -0.56
N ASN A 1017 22.80 38.52 -1.47
CA ASN A 1017 23.61 38.26 -2.66
C ASN A 1017 22.74 38.20 -3.92
N ASN A 1018 22.17 39.34 -4.31
CA ASN A 1018 21.21 39.41 -5.42
C ASN A 1018 21.75 38.81 -6.74
N SER A 1019 23.07 38.88 -6.95
CA SER A 1019 23.74 38.30 -8.12
C SER A 1019 23.63 36.77 -8.22
N LEU A 1020 23.51 36.07 -7.07
CA LEU A 1020 23.36 34.61 -7.06
C LEU A 1020 22.03 34.17 -7.67
N LYS A 1021 20.95 34.95 -7.50
CA LYS A 1021 19.62 34.62 -8.03
C LYS A 1021 19.62 34.51 -9.56
N THR A 1022 20.46 35.29 -10.23
CA THR A 1022 20.61 35.32 -11.69
C THR A 1022 21.73 34.43 -12.22
N ALA A 1023 22.44 33.69 -11.35
CA ALA A 1023 23.49 32.77 -11.75
C ALA A 1023 22.97 31.33 -11.85
N ILE A 1024 23.54 30.56 -12.78
CA ILE A 1024 23.24 29.12 -12.95
C ILE A 1024 23.95 28.33 -11.83
N PRO A 1025 23.30 27.34 -11.19
CA PRO A 1025 23.86 26.58 -10.07
C PRO A 1025 25.26 25.99 -10.31
N SER A 1026 25.57 25.46 -11.49
CA SER A 1026 26.90 24.91 -11.83
C SER A 1026 28.00 25.98 -11.84
N SER A 1027 27.67 27.21 -12.21
CA SER A 1027 28.59 28.36 -12.13
C SER A 1027 28.89 28.71 -10.69
N ILE A 1028 27.86 28.76 -9.83
CA ILE A 1028 28.00 29.04 -8.40
C ILE A 1028 28.82 27.96 -7.70
N LYS A 1029 28.59 26.68 -8.04
CA LYS A 1029 29.41 25.56 -7.56
C LYS A 1029 30.88 25.76 -7.92
N THR A 1030 31.16 26.12 -9.17
CA THR A 1030 32.53 26.33 -9.66
C THR A 1030 33.21 27.50 -8.93
N ASP A 1031 32.48 28.60 -8.72
CA ASP A 1031 33.00 29.78 -8.04
C ASP A 1031 33.21 29.57 -6.54
N LEU A 1032 32.35 28.78 -5.86
CA LEU A 1032 32.56 28.35 -4.47
C LEU A 1032 33.81 27.47 -4.32
N LEU A 1033 34.00 26.47 -5.19
CA LEU A 1033 35.18 25.58 -5.15
C LEU A 1033 36.47 26.34 -5.45
N ASN A 1034 36.41 27.35 -6.32
CA ASN A 1034 37.53 28.22 -6.65
C ASN A 1034 37.71 29.39 -5.67
N LYS A 1035 36.93 29.45 -4.58
CA LYS A 1035 36.96 30.53 -3.56
C LYS A 1035 36.73 31.93 -4.12
N LYS A 1036 36.01 32.06 -5.25
CA LYS A 1036 35.55 33.35 -5.78
C LYS A 1036 34.30 33.86 -5.07
N ILE A 1037 33.51 32.94 -4.51
CA ILE A 1037 32.38 33.22 -3.62
C ILE A 1037 32.73 32.62 -2.25
N ASP A 1038 32.50 33.37 -1.17
CA ASP A 1038 32.85 32.92 0.18
C ASP A 1038 31.73 32.02 0.71
N ILE A 1039 32.07 30.92 1.40
CA ILE A 1039 31.07 30.07 2.07
C ILE A 1039 30.28 30.88 3.12
N ARG A 1040 30.89 31.93 3.69
CA ARG A 1040 30.24 32.84 4.65
C ARG A 1040 29.02 33.53 4.05
N ASP A 1041 28.97 33.69 2.73
CA ASP A 1041 27.81 34.27 2.04
C ASP A 1041 26.57 33.39 2.21
N PHE A 1042 26.76 32.09 2.47
CA PHE A 1042 25.73 31.08 2.70
C PHE A 1042 25.49 30.79 4.18
N ILE A 1043 26.34 31.25 5.11
CA ILE A 1043 26.22 30.98 6.54
C ILE A 1043 25.38 32.09 7.21
N ASN A 1044 24.41 31.69 8.03
CA ASN A 1044 23.56 32.61 8.78
C ASN A 1044 24.16 32.90 10.17
N TYR A 1045 24.55 31.86 10.90
CA TYR A 1045 25.15 31.98 12.22
C TYR A 1045 26.11 30.83 12.48
N HIS A 1046 27.20 31.10 13.20
CA HIS A 1046 28.11 30.08 13.70
C HIS A 1046 28.77 30.55 15.01
N SER A 1047 29.00 29.63 15.95
CA SER A 1047 29.61 29.92 17.25
C SER A 1047 30.52 28.79 17.74
N GLY A 1048 31.30 29.07 18.79
CA GLY A 1048 32.18 28.09 19.41
C GLY A 1048 33.31 27.67 18.47
N ASP A 1049 33.59 26.38 18.40
CA ASP A 1049 34.68 25.82 17.59
C ASP A 1049 34.49 26.03 16.08
N TYR A 1050 33.24 26.22 15.61
CA TYR A 1050 32.97 26.53 14.19
C TYR A 1050 33.50 27.88 13.74
N ILE A 1051 33.69 28.86 14.64
CA ILE A 1051 34.26 30.17 14.28
C ILE A 1051 35.67 29.98 13.74
N LYS A 1052 36.53 29.32 14.52
CA LYS A 1052 37.90 29.03 14.12
C LYS A 1052 37.95 28.11 12.91
N ALA A 1053 37.10 27.08 12.86
CA ALA A 1053 37.07 26.17 11.72
C ALA A 1053 36.73 26.88 10.40
N ILE A 1054 35.81 27.85 10.41
CA ILE A 1054 35.46 28.67 9.23
C ILE A 1054 36.56 29.70 8.91
N GLU A 1055 37.10 30.40 9.92
CA GLU A 1055 38.20 31.38 9.78
C GLU A 1055 39.47 30.75 9.19
N GLU A 1056 39.84 29.56 9.67
CA GLU A 1056 41.04 28.84 9.26
C GLU A 1056 40.83 27.99 7.98
N ASN A 1057 39.59 27.90 7.49
CA ASN A 1057 39.18 27.02 6.37
C ASN A 1057 39.38 25.52 6.64
N ASN A 1058 39.23 25.08 7.89
CA ASN A 1058 39.33 23.67 8.30
C ASN A 1058 38.00 22.93 8.08
N TYR A 1059 37.52 22.93 6.84
CA TYR A 1059 36.31 22.23 6.41
C TYR A 1059 36.41 21.80 4.94
N SER A 1060 35.62 20.80 4.55
CA SER A 1060 35.41 20.40 3.16
C SER A 1060 33.99 20.70 2.69
N LEU A 1061 33.84 21.01 1.40
CA LEU A 1061 32.55 21.29 0.78
C LEU A 1061 32.21 20.20 -0.25
N GLU A 1062 31.00 19.66 -0.15
CA GLU A 1062 30.39 18.80 -1.15
C GLU A 1062 29.20 19.57 -1.76
N ILE A 1063 29.29 19.88 -3.06
CA ILE A 1063 28.31 20.74 -3.74
C ILE A 1063 27.69 20.00 -4.92
N VAL A 1064 26.36 19.88 -4.91
CA VAL A 1064 25.56 19.32 -6.00
C VAL A 1064 24.75 20.44 -6.64
N ALA A 1065 24.93 20.67 -7.93
CA ALA A 1065 24.22 21.69 -8.69
C ALA A 1065 23.31 21.02 -9.73
N ASN A 1066 22.14 21.62 -9.97
CA ASN A 1066 21.22 21.19 -11.02
C ASN A 1066 20.66 22.42 -11.74
N ASP A 1067 21.12 22.61 -12.97
CA ASP A 1067 20.84 23.80 -13.76
C ASP A 1067 19.43 23.75 -14.37
N ILE A 1068 18.88 22.55 -14.61
CA ILE A 1068 17.53 22.36 -15.17
C ILE A 1068 16.45 22.77 -14.16
N TYR A 1069 16.61 22.36 -12.90
CA TYR A 1069 15.63 22.62 -11.85
C TYR A 1069 16.01 23.81 -10.95
N GLY A 1070 17.13 24.49 -11.25
CA GLY A 1070 17.53 25.73 -10.59
C GLY A 1070 17.80 25.56 -9.09
N TYR A 1071 18.47 24.47 -8.71
CA TYR A 1071 18.82 24.19 -7.30
C TYR A 1071 20.31 23.89 -7.07
N LEU A 1072 20.78 24.21 -5.86
CA LEU A 1072 22.14 24.03 -5.39
C LEU A 1072 22.13 23.46 -3.96
N THR A 1073 22.69 22.27 -3.78
CA THR A 1073 22.88 21.66 -2.45
C THR A 1073 24.34 21.83 -2.02
N ILE A 1074 24.55 22.40 -0.83
CA ILE A 1074 25.86 22.56 -0.20
C ILE A 1074 25.88 21.75 1.08
N LYS A 1075 26.87 20.87 1.21
CA LYS A 1075 27.22 20.19 2.44
C LYS A 1075 28.60 20.63 2.89
N ILE A 1076 28.70 21.12 4.12
CA ILE A 1076 29.96 21.48 4.78
C ILE A 1076 30.29 20.40 5.80
N SER A 1077 31.53 19.91 5.78
CA SER A 1077 32.05 18.90 6.71
C SER A 1077 33.28 19.44 7.41
N PHE A 1078 33.23 19.54 8.74
CA PHE A 1078 34.32 20.04 9.58
C PHE A 1078 35.25 18.89 10.00
N ASP A 1079 36.54 19.20 10.14
CA ASP A 1079 37.51 18.24 10.69
C ASP A 1079 37.19 17.97 12.18
N GLN A 1080 37.17 16.70 12.57
CA GLN A 1080 36.98 16.27 13.96
C GLN A 1080 38.04 16.86 14.91
N LEU A 1081 39.24 17.21 14.42
CA LEU A 1081 40.26 17.88 15.21
C LEU A 1081 39.96 19.38 15.45
N SER A 1082 39.11 19.98 14.60
CA SER A 1082 38.72 21.39 14.70
C SER A 1082 37.50 21.60 15.59
N ILE A 1083 36.67 20.57 15.80
CA ILE A 1083 35.48 20.60 16.65
C ILE A 1083 35.73 19.71 17.87
N LYS A 1084 36.02 20.31 19.03
CA LYS A 1084 36.48 19.60 20.23
C LYS A 1084 35.33 19.06 21.06
N ASP A 1085 34.16 19.67 21.01
CA ASP A 1085 32.97 19.13 21.65
C ASP A 1085 32.49 17.90 20.86
N THR A 1086 32.59 16.73 21.48
CA THR A 1086 32.21 15.44 20.88
C THR A 1086 30.72 15.31 20.61
N LYS A 1087 29.89 16.23 21.15
CA LYS A 1087 28.45 16.28 20.92
C LYS A 1087 28.07 17.17 19.73
N SER A 1088 29.02 17.93 19.17
CA SER A 1088 28.78 18.84 18.06
C SER A 1088 28.80 18.12 16.70
N LEU A 1089 27.93 18.53 15.77
CA LEU A 1089 27.81 17.92 14.44
C LEU A 1089 29.02 18.24 13.56
N LEU A 1090 29.66 17.22 13.01
CA LEU A 1090 30.78 17.40 12.08
C LEU A 1090 30.35 17.75 10.65
N SER A 1091 29.05 17.79 10.34
CA SER A 1091 28.59 18.16 9.00
C SER A 1091 27.19 18.77 8.97
N TYR A 1092 26.99 19.73 8.07
CA TYR A 1092 25.72 20.40 7.84
C TYR A 1092 25.40 20.43 6.34
N THR A 1093 24.12 20.26 5.97
CA THR A 1093 23.67 20.27 4.58
C THR A 1093 22.48 21.20 4.38
N VAL A 1094 22.49 21.97 3.29
CA VAL A 1094 21.39 22.84 2.87
C VAL A 1094 21.16 22.71 1.36
N THR A 1095 19.91 22.84 0.93
CA THR A 1095 19.53 22.91 -0.49
C THR A 1095 18.82 24.23 -0.76
N TYR A 1096 19.40 25.00 -1.67
CA TYR A 1096 18.88 26.26 -2.19
C TYR A 1096 18.16 26.03 -3.52
N ASN A 1097 17.01 26.69 -3.72
CA ASN A 1097 16.19 26.62 -4.93
C ASN A 1097 15.86 28.05 -5.39
N GLY A 1098 15.61 28.24 -6.68
CA GLY A 1098 15.20 29.54 -7.25
C GLY A 1098 16.35 30.32 -7.89
N PHE A 1099 17.43 29.63 -8.25
CA PHE A 1099 18.47 30.13 -9.15
C PHE A 1099 17.96 30.20 -10.59
N MET A 1100 18.72 30.85 -11.48
CA MET A 1100 18.44 30.83 -12.91
C MET A 1100 18.53 29.39 -13.44
N THR A 1101 17.56 29.00 -14.27
CA THR A 1101 17.54 27.70 -14.96
C THR A 1101 18.08 27.85 -16.38
N GLU A 1102 18.66 26.78 -16.92
CA GLU A 1102 19.05 26.69 -18.34
C GLU A 1102 17.86 26.62 -19.30
#